data_AF-A0A1Q9EFI1-F1
#
_entry.id   AF-A0A1Q9EFI1-F1
#
_cell.length_a   1.000
_cell.length_b   1.000
_cell.length_c   1.000
_cell.angle_alpha   90.00
_cell.angle_beta   90.00
_cell.angle_gamma   90.00
#
_symmetry.space_group_name_H-M   'P 1'
#
loop_
_entity.id
_entity.type
_entity.pdbx_description
1 polymer ?
#
loop_
_entity_poly.entity_id
_entity_poly.type
_entity_poly.pdbx_seq_one_letter_code
_entity_poly.pdbx_strand_id
1 'polypeptide(L)'
;MPPRGSPLAVHPWMEATVRALNWLATGEASLAEEPANTMQNSLLQVLVHSLRVLSELEACTFDTVPIETYWRSRSVNGYGEEVHSALSFCWANVEHSLPQRDVAGVLDATEICSGGVRDFIVDPFKYLKPDCARAWMRPPRVMVSTDEWSAVASGLVDRGICDVIPLREVLHVDGKPVLGGLFGVPKMEEVSGIPVLRLIMDLRPINQLFEAIAGDLHTLPMLSQLFPLELFPHENVIVSSEDIKAMFYIVGLPEAWRPLLAFGREVPEILRPAGCSEPCVLTSRVLPMGFVNSVAIAQGLHRNIVNQAVDRFGFSREQEIRKDQSLPAASLAYRVYLDNFDSLYRTNREAADLLAGSLSPLTAGLREIYEELKVPINEKKSVKSALRAEMQGGLIDGVGGIIAPKPDKIARYLRGAWYLLQSKTADLKRVQTVAGGLVYLFSYRRCLMSCLNEIWSFISSFEGKLRVWKTIPPRVKMEIFSSIALCPLAYMDLRCAYDPIVTASDASESGGGLSYSSGLTEFGVQAMSKNIRGLNDSISDDNQVLVISLFDGIGACRVALDLIGAKVAGYVAIEPDAAARRVVECAFGSTEFVTSVTMLRSWRLIKDHVVIRTGALRNGKRDSVRIQTNKAWNPHEGFLVAMKYRHVPYGAGVWPAFWTMCSDYTWPKGGELDILEFANDQPNLMTFHTLGDCAVSSPKLQQCTPPYYALNAFPVCTTVLHSPAYTKILDVSMDKPCSRYCVKGQGTASPLRRHAPPKRSKPQPRQTQ
;
A
#
# COMPACT_ATOMS: atom_id res chain seq x y z
N MET A 1 -9.44 25.37 -28.03
CA MET A 1 -10.71 25.88 -27.47
C MET A 1 -11.19 24.90 -26.40
N PRO A 2 -11.80 25.41 -25.31
CA PRO A 2 -12.34 24.58 -24.25
C PRO A 2 -13.51 23.69 -24.71
N PRO A 3 -13.78 22.56 -24.04
CA PRO A 3 -14.88 21.69 -24.42
C PRO A 3 -16.25 22.37 -24.25
N ARG A 4 -17.22 22.05 -25.11
CA ARG A 4 -18.57 22.64 -25.02
C ARG A 4 -19.25 22.24 -23.70
N GLY A 5 -19.74 23.22 -22.95
CA GLY A 5 -20.52 23.01 -21.71
C GLY A 5 -19.72 23.10 -20.40
N SER A 6 -18.41 23.39 -20.43
CA SER A 6 -17.62 23.60 -19.21
C SER A 6 -17.95 24.93 -18.52
N PRO A 7 -17.98 25.00 -17.18
CA PRO A 7 -18.20 26.26 -16.45
C PRO A 7 -17.07 27.26 -16.72
N LEU A 8 -17.40 28.52 -17.04
CA LEU A 8 -16.44 29.57 -17.42
C LEU A 8 -15.27 29.75 -16.42
N ALA A 9 -15.53 29.56 -15.12
CA ALA A 9 -14.52 29.67 -14.06
C ALA A 9 -13.42 28.59 -14.13
N VAL A 10 -13.68 27.44 -14.77
CA VAL A 10 -12.72 26.32 -14.88
C VAL A 10 -11.69 26.56 -15.99
N HIS A 11 -11.97 27.44 -16.95
CA HIS A 11 -11.15 27.59 -18.15
C HIS A 11 -9.70 28.05 -17.87
N PRO A 12 -9.45 29.07 -17.03
CA PRO A 12 -8.09 29.50 -16.73
C PRO A 12 -7.28 28.40 -16.02
N TRP A 13 -7.94 27.65 -15.12
CA TRP A 13 -7.33 26.52 -14.41
C TRP A 13 -7.00 25.36 -15.34
N MET A 14 -7.90 25.05 -16.27
CA MET A 14 -7.66 24.02 -17.28
C MET A 14 -6.48 24.39 -18.17
N GLU A 15 -6.43 25.63 -18.66
CA GLU A 15 -5.29 26.10 -19.44
C GLU A 15 -3.98 26.02 -18.64
N ALA A 16 -3.95 26.55 -17.42
CA ALA A 16 -2.78 26.51 -16.56
C ALA A 16 -2.32 25.06 -16.30
N THR A 17 -3.27 24.15 -16.07
CA THR A 17 -2.98 22.72 -15.86
C THR A 17 -2.33 22.09 -17.09
N VAL A 18 -2.88 22.34 -18.28
CA VAL A 18 -2.29 21.81 -19.53
C VAL A 18 -0.88 22.35 -19.75
N ARG A 19 -0.65 23.65 -19.50
CA ARG A 19 0.68 24.26 -19.58
C ARG A 19 1.67 23.63 -18.60
N ALA A 20 1.23 23.37 -17.37
CA ALA A 20 2.05 22.69 -16.36
C ALA A 20 2.40 21.26 -16.78
N LEU A 21 1.43 20.50 -17.30
CA LEU A 21 1.67 19.13 -17.80
C LEU A 21 2.61 19.11 -19.01
N ASN A 22 2.44 20.04 -19.96
CA ASN A 22 3.35 20.16 -21.10
C ASN A 22 4.77 20.51 -20.64
N TRP A 23 4.90 21.40 -19.66
CA TRP A 23 6.20 21.76 -19.09
C TRP A 23 6.87 20.57 -18.41
N LEU A 24 6.14 19.76 -17.65
CA LEU A 24 6.66 18.53 -17.04
C LEU A 24 7.08 17.49 -18.09
N ALA A 25 6.36 17.39 -19.20
CA ALA A 25 6.62 16.39 -20.24
C ALA A 25 7.74 16.80 -21.21
N THR A 26 7.84 18.09 -21.54
CA THR A 26 8.68 18.59 -22.66
C THR A 26 9.68 19.66 -22.26
N GLY A 27 9.55 20.23 -21.06
CA GLY A 27 10.29 21.43 -20.65
C GLY A 27 9.68 22.74 -21.18
N GLU A 28 8.61 22.68 -21.97
CA GLU A 28 7.93 23.85 -22.54
C GLU A 28 6.47 23.96 -22.08
N ALA A 29 6.05 25.17 -21.67
CA ALA A 29 4.69 25.46 -21.23
C ALA A 29 3.76 25.89 -22.39
N SER A 30 4.16 25.60 -23.63
CA SER A 30 3.46 26.00 -24.85
C SER A 30 2.18 25.19 -25.03
N LEU A 31 1.16 25.81 -25.63
CA LEU A 31 -0.04 25.11 -26.10
C LEU A 31 0.08 24.86 -27.59
N ALA A 32 -0.58 23.82 -28.10
CA ALA A 32 -0.66 23.57 -29.53
C ALA A 32 -1.44 24.71 -30.22
N GLU A 33 -0.93 25.16 -31.37
CA GLU A 33 -1.62 26.13 -32.23
C GLU A 33 -2.79 25.48 -33.00
N GLU A 34 -2.66 24.18 -33.27
CA GLU A 34 -3.66 23.37 -33.96
C GLU A 34 -4.83 22.97 -33.05
N PRO A 35 -6.04 22.75 -33.60
CA PRO A 35 -7.18 22.24 -32.83
C PRO A 35 -6.87 20.89 -32.17
N ALA A 36 -7.41 20.69 -30.97
CA ALA A 36 -7.29 19.43 -30.25
C ALA A 36 -7.90 18.28 -31.08
N ASN A 37 -7.14 17.20 -31.25
CA ASN A 37 -7.62 15.98 -31.88
C ASN A 37 -8.62 15.24 -30.98
N THR A 38 -9.25 14.16 -31.48
CA THR A 38 -10.28 13.42 -30.74
C THR A 38 -9.79 12.94 -29.37
N MET A 39 -8.57 12.41 -29.28
CA MET A 39 -7.99 11.93 -28.03
C MET A 39 -7.74 13.08 -27.04
N GLN A 40 -7.16 14.18 -27.53
CA GLN A 40 -6.92 15.37 -26.72
C GLN A 40 -8.24 15.95 -26.19
N ASN A 41 -9.30 15.98 -27.00
CA ASN A 41 -10.62 16.41 -26.54
C ASN A 41 -11.17 15.48 -25.45
N SER A 42 -11.01 14.17 -25.58
CA SER A 42 -11.39 13.21 -24.52
C SER A 42 -10.61 13.46 -23.22
N LEU A 43 -9.29 13.68 -23.30
CA LEU A 43 -8.45 13.99 -22.14
C LEU A 43 -8.84 15.33 -21.50
N LEU A 44 -9.14 16.35 -22.30
CA LEU A 44 -9.61 17.64 -21.80
C LEU A 44 -10.95 17.53 -21.07
N GLN A 45 -11.87 16.67 -21.54
CA GLN A 45 -13.12 16.40 -20.84
C GLN A 45 -12.90 15.71 -19.49
N VAL A 46 -11.99 14.74 -19.43
CA VAL A 46 -11.57 14.11 -18.15
C VAL A 46 -10.97 15.15 -17.21
N LEU A 47 -10.17 16.07 -17.74
CA LEU A 47 -9.58 17.15 -16.95
C LEU A 47 -10.65 18.11 -16.41
N VAL A 48 -11.62 18.53 -17.23
CA VAL A 48 -12.75 19.35 -16.78
C VAL A 48 -13.53 18.66 -15.65
N HIS A 49 -13.80 17.36 -15.79
CA HIS A 49 -14.43 16.58 -14.74
C HIS A 49 -13.58 16.57 -13.45
N SER A 50 -12.27 16.39 -13.59
CA SER A 50 -11.35 16.37 -12.46
C SER A 50 -11.26 17.72 -11.73
N LEU A 51 -11.46 18.83 -12.45
CA LEU A 51 -11.44 20.19 -11.92
C LEU A 51 -12.76 20.63 -11.27
N ARG A 52 -13.79 19.75 -11.19
CA ARG A 52 -15.08 20.06 -10.54
C ARG A 52 -14.94 20.51 -9.09
N VAL A 53 -13.89 20.06 -8.39
CA VAL A 53 -13.59 20.41 -6.99
C VAL A 53 -13.35 21.92 -6.81
N LEU A 54 -13.04 22.66 -7.89
CA LEU A 54 -12.89 24.11 -7.84
C LEU A 54 -14.14 24.83 -7.33
N SER A 55 -15.35 24.35 -7.64
CA SER A 55 -16.58 24.98 -7.14
C SER A 55 -16.72 24.90 -5.62
N GLU A 56 -16.11 23.88 -5.00
CA GLU A 56 -16.09 23.74 -3.53
C GLU A 56 -15.05 24.67 -2.89
N LEU A 57 -13.98 25.01 -3.62
CA LEU A 57 -12.96 25.97 -3.18
C LEU A 57 -13.44 27.43 -3.30
N GLU A 58 -14.27 27.75 -4.30
CA GLU A 58 -14.83 29.11 -4.48
C GLU A 58 -15.67 29.57 -3.27
N ALA A 59 -16.31 28.64 -2.56
CA ALA A 59 -17.06 28.94 -1.33
C ALA A 59 -16.14 29.29 -0.14
N CYS A 60 -14.85 28.97 -0.22
CA CYS A 60 -13.89 29.22 0.84
C CYS A 60 -13.18 30.56 0.59
N THR A 61 -13.58 31.59 1.32
CA THR A 61 -12.91 32.90 1.26
C THR A 61 -11.43 32.73 1.59
N PHE A 62 -10.55 33.08 0.64
CA PHE A 62 -9.14 33.30 0.93
C PHE A 62 -9.05 34.47 1.93
N ASP A 63 -8.92 34.17 3.22
CA ASP A 63 -8.78 35.17 4.29
C ASP A 63 -7.90 36.34 3.85
N THR A 64 -8.27 37.58 4.16
CA THR A 64 -7.49 38.78 3.75
C THR A 64 -6.15 38.90 4.47
N VAL A 65 -5.82 37.98 5.39
CA VAL A 65 -4.60 38.01 6.18
C VAL A 65 -3.36 37.80 5.30
N PRO A 66 -2.38 38.72 5.29
CA PRO A 66 -1.14 38.58 4.55
C PRO A 66 -0.34 37.34 4.97
N ILE A 67 0.26 36.64 4.01
CA ILE A 67 1.07 35.43 4.29
C ILE A 67 2.31 35.75 5.14
N GLU A 68 2.75 37.00 5.14
CA GLU A 68 3.85 37.49 5.94
C GLU A 68 3.55 37.41 7.45
N THR A 69 2.29 37.61 7.84
CA THR A 69 1.86 37.46 9.24
C THR A 69 2.04 36.01 9.70
N TYR A 70 1.73 35.06 8.83
CA TYR A 70 1.97 33.63 9.08
C TYR A 70 3.46 33.35 9.31
N TRP A 71 4.33 33.83 8.43
CA TRP A 71 5.78 33.64 8.57
C TRP A 71 6.39 34.34 9.80
N ARG A 72 5.77 35.38 10.34
CA ARG A 72 6.19 36.01 11.60
C ARG A 72 5.83 35.18 12.82
N SER A 73 4.69 34.49 12.77
CA SER A 73 4.16 33.71 13.91
C SER A 73 4.82 32.35 14.15
N ARG A 74 5.55 31.82 13.15
CA ARG A 74 6.20 30.50 13.21
C ARG A 74 7.71 30.58 13.00
N SER A 75 8.44 29.72 13.68
CA SER A 75 9.87 29.45 13.46
C SER A 75 10.05 28.18 12.63
N VAL A 76 11.24 27.96 12.08
CA VAL A 76 11.58 26.72 11.37
C VAL A 76 12.75 26.07 12.11
N ASN A 77 12.64 24.79 12.43
CA ASN A 77 13.70 24.04 13.14
C ASN A 77 14.85 23.65 12.19
N GLY A 78 15.89 23.00 12.71
CA GLY A 78 17.07 22.58 11.93
C GLY A 78 16.77 21.59 10.80
N TYR A 79 15.59 20.94 10.81
CA TYR A 79 15.13 20.01 9.79
C TYR A 79 14.18 20.65 8.76
N GLY A 80 13.91 21.95 8.86
CA GLY A 80 13.00 22.64 7.95
C GLY A 80 11.51 22.57 8.36
N GLU A 81 11.19 22.04 9.54
CA GLU A 81 9.81 21.92 10.01
C GLU A 81 9.35 23.18 10.76
N GLU A 82 8.07 23.52 10.60
CA GLU A 82 7.46 24.67 11.26
C GLU A 82 7.21 24.42 12.76
N VAL A 83 7.73 25.29 13.63
CA VAL A 83 7.53 25.22 15.08
C VAL A 83 7.05 26.56 15.62
N HIS A 84 6.08 26.54 16.54
CA HIS A 84 5.67 27.75 17.26
C HIS A 84 6.81 28.31 18.12
N SER A 85 6.87 29.65 18.25
CA SER A 85 7.84 30.30 19.13
C SER A 85 7.54 29.97 20.59
N ALA A 86 8.58 29.61 21.36
CA ALA A 86 8.48 29.40 22.80
C ALA A 86 8.17 30.73 23.52
N LEU A 87 7.17 30.71 24.40
CA LEU A 87 6.76 31.87 25.20
C LEU A 87 6.96 31.61 26.69
N SER A 88 7.23 32.69 27.43
CA SER A 88 7.11 32.67 28.87
C SER A 88 5.63 32.60 29.28
N PHE A 89 5.33 31.99 30.41
CA PHE A 89 3.96 31.78 30.87
C PHE A 89 3.80 31.94 32.39
N CYS A 90 2.58 32.19 32.84
CA CYS A 90 2.13 32.07 34.23
C CYS A 90 1.06 30.97 34.37
N TRP A 91 0.60 30.71 35.59
CA TRP A 91 -0.40 29.65 35.84
C TRP A 91 -1.70 29.86 35.04
N ALA A 92 -2.22 31.08 35.03
CA ALA A 92 -3.45 31.44 34.32
C ALA A 92 -3.36 31.17 32.80
N ASN A 93 -2.16 31.20 32.20
CA ASN A 93 -2.01 30.85 30.80
C ASN A 93 -2.22 29.35 30.53
N VAL A 94 -1.84 28.47 31.46
CA VAL A 94 -1.76 27.02 31.21
C VAL A 94 -2.90 26.24 31.86
N GLU A 95 -3.53 26.75 32.92
CA GLU A 95 -4.49 26.00 33.74
C GLU A 95 -5.69 25.43 32.97
N HIS A 96 -6.13 26.13 31.92
CA HIS A 96 -7.24 25.72 31.05
C HIS A 96 -6.81 24.71 29.97
N SER A 97 -5.51 24.62 29.69
CA SER A 97 -4.95 23.65 28.74
C SER A 97 -4.66 22.29 29.39
N LEU A 98 -4.56 22.26 30.71
CA LEU A 98 -4.19 21.09 31.51
C LEU A 98 -5.44 20.32 31.98
N PRO A 99 -5.33 19.00 32.20
CA PRO A 99 -6.43 18.21 32.76
C PRO A 99 -6.84 18.71 34.15
N GLN A 100 -8.11 18.49 34.52
CA GLN A 100 -8.64 18.83 35.84
C GLN A 100 -8.01 17.95 36.93
N ARG A 101 -8.23 18.32 38.20
CA ARG A 101 -7.85 17.52 39.36
C ARG A 101 -8.39 16.09 39.19
N ASP A 102 -7.59 15.09 39.55
CA ASP A 102 -7.88 13.64 39.48
C ASP A 102 -7.88 12.99 38.09
N VAL A 103 -7.68 13.75 37.01
CA VAL A 103 -7.58 13.21 35.64
C VAL A 103 -6.13 13.00 35.20
N ALA A 104 -5.19 13.79 35.73
CA ALA A 104 -3.77 13.62 35.42
C ALA A 104 -3.26 12.29 35.98
N GLY A 105 -2.55 11.52 35.15
CA GLY A 105 -2.00 10.23 35.54
C GLY A 105 -3.04 9.16 35.90
N VAL A 106 -4.30 9.32 35.46
CA VAL A 106 -5.38 8.36 35.75
C VAL A 106 -5.15 6.98 35.15
N LEU A 107 -4.40 6.90 34.05
CA LEU A 107 -4.01 5.64 33.40
C LEU A 107 -2.66 5.18 33.93
N ASP A 108 -2.61 4.02 34.57
CA ASP A 108 -1.33 3.38 34.90
C ASP A 108 -0.70 2.80 33.62
N ALA A 109 0.40 3.39 33.18
CA ALA A 109 1.13 2.93 32.01
C ALA A 109 1.62 1.48 32.14
N THR A 110 1.89 0.99 33.35
CA THR A 110 2.41 -0.36 33.60
C THR A 110 1.36 -1.46 33.39
N GLU A 111 0.07 -1.11 33.50
CA GLU A 111 -1.05 -2.03 33.31
C GLU A 111 -1.51 -2.10 31.85
N ILE A 112 -1.51 -0.96 31.15
CA ILE A 112 -2.02 -0.86 29.78
C ILE A 112 -0.94 -1.20 28.74
N CYS A 113 0.31 -0.80 28.95
CA CYS A 113 1.38 -1.12 28.02
C CYS A 113 1.72 -2.62 28.04
N SER A 114 2.15 -3.15 26.90
CA SER A 114 2.51 -4.56 26.72
C SER A 114 3.90 -4.70 26.08
N GLY A 115 4.48 -5.90 26.17
CA GLY A 115 5.77 -6.23 25.53
C GLY A 115 6.93 -5.31 25.93
N GLY A 116 7.76 -4.93 24.95
CA GLY A 116 8.94 -4.10 25.18
C GLY A 116 8.63 -2.67 25.64
N VAL A 117 7.44 -2.13 25.33
CA VAL A 117 7.03 -0.81 25.86
C VAL A 117 6.76 -0.91 27.36
N ARG A 118 6.19 -2.02 27.82
CA ARG A 118 6.00 -2.26 29.26
C ARG A 118 7.33 -2.40 29.99
N ASP A 119 8.28 -3.16 29.44
CA ASP A 119 9.63 -3.30 30.00
C ASP A 119 10.30 -1.92 30.14
N PHE A 120 10.17 -1.07 29.11
CA PHE A 120 10.66 0.32 29.12
C PHE A 120 9.99 1.19 30.20
N ILE A 121 8.69 1.05 30.41
CA ILE A 121 7.95 1.82 31.43
C ILE A 121 8.34 1.38 32.85
N VAL A 122 8.54 0.07 33.07
CA VAL A 122 8.84 -0.47 34.40
C VAL A 122 10.29 -0.21 34.80
N ASP A 123 11.24 -0.38 33.88
CA ASP A 123 12.68 -0.19 34.12
C ASP A 123 13.31 0.77 33.09
N PRO A 124 13.09 2.09 33.23
CA PRO A 124 13.62 3.07 32.28
C PRO A 124 15.14 3.20 32.31
N PHE A 125 15.80 2.87 33.42
CA PHE A 125 17.26 3.02 33.57
C PHE A 125 18.04 2.06 32.68
N LYS A 126 17.49 0.87 32.41
CA LYS A 126 18.04 -0.12 31.46
C LYS A 126 18.23 0.43 30.05
N TYR A 127 17.45 1.45 29.66
CA TYR A 127 17.43 2.02 28.32
C TYR A 127 18.20 3.33 28.20
N LEU A 128 18.88 3.75 29.26
CA LEU A 128 19.88 4.80 29.17
C LEU A 128 21.09 4.28 28.40
N LYS A 129 21.69 5.13 27.57
CA LYS A 129 22.97 4.88 26.91
C LYS A 129 24.03 4.46 27.94
N PRO A 130 25.07 3.69 27.56
CA PRO A 130 26.17 3.38 28.47
C PRO A 130 26.80 4.65 29.07
N ASP A 131 27.32 4.58 30.29
CA ASP A 131 27.88 5.75 31.00
C ASP A 131 28.94 6.49 30.18
N CYS A 132 29.79 5.77 29.44
CA CYS A 132 30.82 6.36 28.59
C CYS A 132 30.28 7.18 27.41
N ALA A 133 29.01 7.00 27.04
CA ALA A 133 28.34 7.72 25.95
C ALA A 133 27.40 8.82 26.46
N ARG A 134 27.28 9.00 27.78
CA ARG A 134 26.48 10.07 28.39
C ARG A 134 27.32 11.34 28.47
N ALA A 135 26.77 12.45 28.02
CA ALA A 135 27.39 13.76 28.14
C ALA A 135 26.42 14.74 28.79
N TRP A 136 26.87 15.47 29.82
CA TRP A 136 26.01 16.46 30.45
C TRP A 136 25.71 17.64 29.50
N MET A 137 24.44 18.02 29.43
CA MET A 137 23.98 19.21 28.70
C MET A 137 23.49 20.26 29.68
N ARG A 138 23.78 21.53 29.38
CA ARG A 138 23.25 22.65 30.16
C ARG A 138 21.71 22.63 30.18
N PRO A 139 21.06 22.67 31.35
CA PRO A 139 19.62 22.71 31.46
C PRO A 139 18.99 23.87 30.68
N PRO A 140 17.91 23.62 29.92
CA PRO A 140 17.12 24.69 29.33
C PRO A 140 16.38 25.48 30.41
N ARG A 141 15.90 26.68 30.04
CA ARG A 141 15.26 27.59 31.00
C ARG A 141 13.85 27.13 31.34
N VAL A 142 13.46 27.30 32.60
CA VAL A 142 12.05 27.38 33.02
C VAL A 142 11.57 28.81 32.73
N MET A 143 10.77 28.99 31.68
CA MET A 143 10.30 30.28 31.17
C MET A 143 9.10 30.80 31.98
N VAL A 144 9.28 30.91 33.29
CA VAL A 144 8.31 31.48 34.24
C VAL A 144 9.05 32.56 35.04
N SER A 145 8.43 33.70 35.33
CA SER A 145 9.05 34.73 36.17
C SER A 145 9.25 34.22 37.61
N THR A 146 9.99 34.95 38.45
CA THR A 146 10.16 34.59 39.87
C THR A 146 8.87 34.73 40.67
N ASP A 147 8.12 35.78 40.40
CA ASP A 147 6.88 36.07 41.13
C ASP A 147 5.78 35.04 40.84
N GLU A 148 5.74 34.51 39.61
CA GLU A 148 4.72 33.55 39.16
C GLU A 148 5.09 32.08 39.44
N TRP A 149 6.34 31.80 39.80
CA TRP A 149 6.82 30.41 39.92
C TRP A 149 6.10 29.63 41.00
N SER A 150 5.79 30.26 42.14
CA SER A 150 5.11 29.61 43.26
C SER A 150 3.72 29.10 42.86
N ALA A 151 2.96 29.92 42.11
CA ALA A 151 1.65 29.56 41.61
C ALA A 151 1.73 28.42 40.58
N VAL A 152 2.69 28.49 39.64
CA VAL A 152 2.88 27.43 38.64
C VAL A 152 3.28 26.11 39.29
N ALA A 153 4.26 26.12 40.18
CA ALA A 153 4.73 24.91 40.86
C ALA A 153 3.63 24.27 41.71
N SER A 154 2.91 25.07 42.50
CA SER A 154 1.82 24.59 43.34
C SER A 154 0.66 24.05 42.49
N GLY A 155 0.31 24.72 41.39
CA GLY A 155 -0.74 24.29 40.49
C GLY A 155 -0.42 22.98 39.76
N LEU A 156 0.83 22.77 39.33
CA LEU A 156 1.25 21.52 38.69
C LEU A 156 1.23 20.33 39.65
N VAL A 157 1.59 20.56 40.91
CA VAL A 157 1.53 19.54 41.98
C VAL A 157 0.08 19.26 42.38
N ASP A 158 -0.75 20.29 42.59
CA ASP A 158 -2.18 20.12 42.95
C ASP A 158 -2.96 19.41 41.84
N ARG A 159 -2.61 19.61 40.57
CA ARG A 159 -3.20 18.89 39.44
C ARG A 159 -2.67 17.46 39.26
N GLY A 160 -1.66 17.03 40.02
CA GLY A 160 -1.05 15.69 39.90
C GLY A 160 -0.21 15.48 38.64
N ILE A 161 0.25 16.57 37.99
CA ILE A 161 1.08 16.51 36.77
C ILE A 161 2.56 16.34 37.13
N CYS A 162 2.98 17.00 38.21
CA CYS A 162 4.33 16.93 38.74
C CYS A 162 4.31 16.50 40.20
N ASP A 163 5.38 15.81 40.61
CA ASP A 163 5.74 15.58 42.00
C ASP A 163 6.97 16.43 42.35
N VAL A 164 7.37 16.40 43.61
CA VAL A 164 8.59 17.04 44.11
C VAL A 164 9.63 15.97 44.40
N ILE A 165 10.88 16.22 44.01
CA ILE A 165 12.01 15.33 44.25
C ILE A 165 13.22 16.11 44.81
N PRO A 166 13.94 15.58 45.80
CA PRO A 166 15.21 16.15 46.24
C PRO A 166 16.24 16.18 45.11
N LEU A 167 17.01 17.26 45.01
CA LEU A 167 17.97 17.44 43.91
C LEU A 167 19.02 16.32 43.87
N ARG A 168 19.40 15.76 45.02
CA ARG A 168 20.36 14.65 45.11
C ARG A 168 19.87 13.35 44.46
N GLU A 169 18.56 13.14 44.37
CA GLU A 169 17.94 11.92 43.84
C GLU A 169 17.74 12.00 42.32
N VAL A 170 17.91 13.18 41.73
CA VAL A 170 17.89 13.37 40.27
C VAL A 170 19.09 12.64 39.64
N LEU A 171 18.94 12.15 38.41
CA LEU A 171 20.05 11.58 37.65
C LEU A 171 21.20 12.59 37.51
N HIS A 172 22.42 12.17 37.82
CA HIS A 172 23.63 12.97 37.62
C HIS A 172 24.50 12.41 36.49
N VAL A 173 25.01 13.30 35.64
CA VAL A 173 26.01 13.00 34.61
C VAL A 173 27.16 13.98 34.82
N ASP A 174 28.40 13.50 34.83
CA ASP A 174 29.59 14.30 35.13
C ASP A 174 29.50 15.06 36.47
N GLY A 175 28.87 14.45 37.48
CA GLY A 175 28.64 15.03 38.80
C GLY A 175 27.63 16.18 38.83
N LYS A 176 26.89 16.42 37.75
CA LYS A 176 25.88 17.48 37.65
C LYS A 176 24.49 16.91 37.39
N PRO A 177 23.43 17.49 37.98
CA PRO A 177 22.07 17.01 37.79
C PRO A 177 21.61 17.24 36.35
N VAL A 178 20.85 16.29 35.82
CA VAL A 178 20.19 16.37 34.51
C VAL A 178 18.81 16.97 34.72
N LEU A 179 18.60 18.20 34.23
CA LEU A 179 17.37 18.96 34.47
C LEU A 179 16.79 19.50 33.16
N GLY A 180 15.48 19.35 32.98
CA GLY A 180 14.72 19.92 31.87
C GLY A 180 14.26 21.35 32.12
N GLY A 181 13.49 21.89 31.17
CA GLY A 181 12.92 23.25 31.22
C GLY A 181 11.41 23.22 30.96
N LEU A 182 10.78 24.38 31.05
CA LEU A 182 9.33 24.54 30.83
C LEU A 182 9.08 25.80 30.01
N PHE A 183 8.19 25.71 29.01
CA PHE A 183 7.76 26.87 28.24
C PHE A 183 6.33 26.71 27.71
N GLY A 184 5.71 27.82 27.32
CA GLY A 184 4.36 27.83 26.76
C GLY A 184 4.35 27.92 25.24
N VAL A 185 3.37 27.29 24.61
CA VAL A 185 3.09 27.41 23.17
C VAL A 185 1.64 27.86 22.94
N PRO A 186 1.36 28.88 22.10
CA PRO A 186 0.00 29.36 21.88
C PRO A 186 -0.98 28.29 21.38
N LYS A 187 -2.17 28.23 21.99
CA LYS A 187 -3.29 27.38 21.51
C LYS A 187 -4.25 28.12 20.58
N MET A 188 -4.02 29.43 20.33
CA MET A 188 -4.94 30.31 19.59
C MET A 188 -6.35 30.36 20.21
N GLU A 189 -6.41 30.18 21.53
CA GLU A 189 -7.61 30.28 22.36
C GLU A 189 -7.33 31.33 23.44
N GLU A 190 -8.36 32.04 23.87
CA GLU A 190 -8.28 33.07 24.92
C GLU A 190 -9.43 32.87 25.90
N VAL A 191 -9.12 32.92 27.20
CA VAL A 191 -10.11 32.81 28.27
C VAL A 191 -9.94 34.02 29.18
N SER A 192 -11.00 34.79 29.36
CA SER A 192 -11.00 35.99 30.24
C SER A 192 -9.90 37.01 29.94
N GLY A 193 -9.58 37.24 28.66
CA GLY A 193 -8.51 38.19 28.27
C GLY A 193 -7.10 37.60 28.31
N ILE A 194 -6.94 36.33 28.72
CA ILE A 194 -5.63 35.68 28.89
C ILE A 194 -5.45 34.63 27.78
N PRO A 195 -4.35 34.70 27.01
CA PRO A 195 -4.08 33.70 25.98
C PRO A 195 -3.77 32.35 26.62
N VAL A 196 -4.45 31.31 26.14
CA VAL A 196 -4.23 29.94 26.59
C VAL A 196 -2.99 29.37 25.90
N LEU A 197 -2.04 28.90 26.71
CA LEU A 197 -0.80 28.29 26.28
C LEU A 197 -0.80 26.80 26.63
N ARG A 198 -0.27 25.96 25.74
CA ARG A 198 0.08 24.57 26.04
C ARG A 198 1.42 24.56 26.77
N LEU A 199 1.47 23.89 27.92
CA LEU A 199 2.71 23.61 28.62
C LEU A 199 3.55 22.62 27.79
N ILE A 200 4.82 22.95 27.57
CA ILE A 200 5.82 22.07 26.95
C ILE A 200 6.97 21.83 27.93
N MET A 201 7.37 20.57 28.05
CA MET A 201 8.45 20.12 28.91
C MET A 201 9.72 19.93 28.06
N ASP A 202 10.68 20.85 28.18
CA ASP A 202 11.92 20.81 27.41
C ASP A 202 12.89 19.79 28.02
N LEU A 203 12.81 18.57 27.49
CA LEU A 203 13.55 17.40 27.99
C LEU A 203 14.76 17.06 27.12
N ARG A 204 15.31 18.03 26.36
CA ARG A 204 16.52 17.83 25.56
C ARG A 204 17.69 17.18 26.35
N PRO A 205 17.98 17.57 27.61
CA PRO A 205 19.08 16.97 28.38
C PRO A 205 18.89 15.49 28.71
N ILE A 206 17.67 15.01 28.95
CA ILE A 206 17.40 13.58 29.19
C ILE A 206 17.23 12.82 27.87
N ASN A 207 16.63 13.43 26.85
CA ASN A 207 16.43 12.82 25.53
C ASN A 207 17.75 12.37 24.89
N GLN A 208 18.84 13.13 25.06
CA GLN A 208 20.15 12.73 24.54
C GLN A 208 20.75 11.51 25.26
N LEU A 209 20.27 11.18 26.47
CA LEU A 209 20.75 10.04 27.26
C LEU A 209 19.98 8.75 26.95
N PHE A 210 18.81 8.87 26.32
CA PHE A 210 18.00 7.73 25.89
C PHE A 210 18.28 7.32 24.44
N GLU A 211 18.08 6.03 24.18
CA GLU A 211 17.86 5.55 22.81
C GLU A 211 16.36 5.65 22.46
N ALA A 212 16.08 5.94 21.19
CA ALA A 212 14.71 6.00 20.70
C ALA A 212 14.16 4.57 20.58
N ILE A 213 13.02 4.31 21.23
CA ILE A 213 12.33 3.03 21.07
C ILE A 213 11.44 3.07 19.83
N ALA A 214 11.43 1.97 19.07
CA ALA A 214 10.59 1.88 17.88
C ALA A 214 9.10 1.79 18.22
N GLY A 215 8.73 0.97 19.21
CA GLY A 215 7.35 0.70 19.59
C GLY A 215 6.45 0.44 18.37
N ASP A 216 5.25 1.03 18.39
CA ASP A 216 4.27 0.96 17.30
C ASP A 216 4.40 2.14 16.31
N LEU A 217 5.51 2.88 16.32
CA LEU A 217 5.66 4.04 15.41
C LEU A 217 5.65 3.64 13.93
N HIS A 218 6.15 2.46 13.62
CA HIS A 218 6.18 1.94 12.26
C HIS A 218 4.79 1.55 11.73
N THR A 219 3.80 1.41 12.61
CA THR A 219 2.41 1.06 12.24
C THR A 219 1.53 2.28 12.01
N LEU A 220 2.00 3.49 12.37
CA LEU A 220 1.22 4.73 12.29
C LEU A 220 0.60 4.93 10.90
N PRO A 221 -0.75 5.03 10.81
CA PRO A 221 -1.42 5.10 9.53
C PRO A 221 -1.21 6.45 8.85
N MET A 222 -1.14 6.41 7.52
CA MET A 222 -1.16 7.60 6.66
C MET A 222 -2.48 7.67 5.91
N LEU A 223 -3.03 8.87 5.76
CA LEU A 223 -4.27 9.07 4.99
C LEU A 223 -4.15 8.59 3.54
N SER A 224 -2.94 8.68 2.95
CA SER A 224 -2.63 8.15 1.62
C SER A 224 -2.79 6.63 1.49
N GLN A 225 -2.88 5.88 2.59
CA GLN A 225 -3.16 4.45 2.52
C GLN A 225 -4.58 4.13 2.04
N LEU A 226 -5.45 5.14 1.97
CA LEU A 226 -6.81 5.01 1.45
C LEU A 226 -6.90 5.10 -0.07
N PHE A 227 -5.80 5.36 -0.80
CA PHE A 227 -5.81 5.35 -2.28
C PHE A 227 -6.43 4.08 -2.89
N PRO A 228 -6.20 2.86 -2.35
CA PRO A 228 -6.80 1.64 -2.87
C PRO A 228 -8.28 1.45 -2.49
N LEU A 229 -8.87 2.34 -1.72
CA LEU A 229 -10.26 2.21 -1.30
C LEU A 229 -11.18 2.60 -2.46
N GLU A 230 -11.76 1.60 -3.11
CA GLU A 230 -12.80 1.78 -4.13
C GLU A 230 -14.19 1.79 -3.45
N LEU A 231 -15.02 2.74 -3.87
CA LEU A 231 -16.40 2.93 -3.44
C LEU A 231 -17.34 2.73 -4.61
N PHE A 232 -18.20 1.71 -4.55
CA PHE A 232 -19.13 1.44 -5.63
C PHE A 232 -20.22 2.52 -5.74
N PRO A 233 -20.88 2.68 -6.91
CA PRO A 233 -21.89 3.73 -7.09
C PRO A 233 -23.02 3.71 -6.05
N HIS A 234 -23.41 2.54 -5.56
CA HIS A 234 -24.49 2.35 -4.57
C HIS A 234 -24.01 2.40 -3.11
N GLU A 235 -22.72 2.62 -2.89
CA GLU A 235 -22.11 2.69 -1.56
C GLU A 235 -21.76 4.14 -1.17
N ASN A 236 -21.79 4.38 0.13
CA ASN A 236 -21.26 5.56 0.80
C ASN A 236 -20.28 5.12 1.91
N VAL A 237 -19.39 6.02 2.30
CA VAL A 237 -18.54 5.85 3.49
C VAL A 237 -19.06 6.69 4.63
N ILE A 238 -19.13 6.10 5.81
CA ILE A 238 -19.46 6.78 7.05
C ILE A 238 -18.20 6.81 7.92
N VAL A 239 -17.91 7.96 8.53
CA VAL A 239 -16.76 8.13 9.41
C VAL A 239 -17.24 8.37 10.85
N SER A 240 -16.66 7.66 11.80
CA SER A 240 -16.77 8.00 13.22
C SER A 240 -15.37 8.24 13.78
N SER A 241 -15.24 9.24 14.66
CA SER A 241 -13.95 9.61 15.24
C SER A 241 -14.08 9.98 16.71
N GLU A 242 -13.07 9.62 17.50
CA GLU A 242 -12.92 10.02 18.89
C GLU A 242 -11.52 10.63 19.11
N ASP A 243 -11.43 11.60 20.01
CA ASP A 243 -10.20 12.34 20.35
C ASP A 243 -10.03 12.34 21.87
N ILE A 244 -8.91 11.80 22.35
CA ILE A 244 -8.59 11.77 23.78
C ILE A 244 -8.09 13.14 24.22
N LYS A 245 -8.71 13.70 25.25
CA LYS A 245 -8.30 14.98 25.83
C LYS A 245 -7.02 14.80 26.63
N ALA A 246 -5.99 15.59 26.32
CA ALA A 246 -4.76 15.65 27.10
C ALA A 246 -4.05 14.28 27.23
N MET A 247 -4.03 13.48 26.15
CA MET A 247 -3.51 12.11 26.08
C MET A 247 -2.21 11.86 26.84
N PHE A 248 -1.20 12.73 26.71
CA PHE A 248 0.06 12.55 27.42
C PHE A 248 -0.08 12.71 28.94
N TYR A 249 -0.88 13.67 29.40
CA TYR A 249 -1.03 13.97 30.81
C TYR A 249 -1.90 12.98 31.58
N ILE A 250 -2.75 12.21 30.90
CA ILE A 250 -3.56 11.17 31.56
C ILE A 250 -2.75 9.89 31.83
N VAL A 251 -1.58 9.73 31.20
CA VAL A 251 -0.71 8.56 31.38
C VAL A 251 0.20 8.80 32.58
N GLY A 252 -0.02 8.05 33.66
CA GLY A 252 0.81 8.05 34.87
C GLY A 252 2.03 7.16 34.71
N LEU A 253 3.17 7.64 35.19
CA LEU A 253 4.44 6.91 35.17
C LEU A 253 4.79 6.37 36.56
N PRO A 254 5.44 5.19 36.67
CA PRO A 254 5.87 4.65 37.96
C PRO A 254 7.01 5.48 38.57
N GLU A 255 7.24 5.32 39.88
CA GLU A 255 8.20 6.14 40.63
C GLU A 255 9.63 6.11 40.08
N ALA A 256 10.02 5.03 39.41
CA ALA A 256 11.32 4.90 38.75
C ALA A 256 11.61 6.02 37.73
N TRP A 257 10.60 6.71 37.22
CA TRP A 257 10.77 7.83 36.29
C TRP A 257 11.11 9.16 36.97
N ARG A 258 10.80 9.32 38.26
CA ARG A 258 10.96 10.59 39.00
C ARG A 258 12.38 11.16 38.94
N PRO A 259 13.47 10.37 39.05
CA PRO A 259 14.83 10.88 38.90
C PRO A 259 15.19 11.40 37.50
N LEU A 260 14.46 10.97 36.46
CA LEU A 260 14.80 11.18 35.06
C LEU A 260 14.10 12.41 34.45
N LEU A 261 12.97 12.81 35.04
CA LEU A 261 12.06 13.82 34.48
C LEU A 261 11.99 15.11 35.30
N ALA A 262 13.09 15.49 35.95
CA ALA A 262 13.20 16.68 36.80
C ALA A 262 13.42 17.99 36.02
N PHE A 263 12.99 19.13 36.57
CA PHE A 263 13.04 20.46 35.96
C PHE A 263 13.98 21.44 36.66
N GLY A 264 14.60 22.33 35.89
CA GLY A 264 15.70 23.21 36.31
C GLY A 264 15.29 24.44 37.10
N ARG A 265 14.54 24.27 38.20
CA ARG A 265 14.21 25.33 39.16
C ARG A 265 13.77 24.78 40.52
N GLU A 266 14.29 25.36 41.59
CA GLU A 266 13.95 24.97 42.95
C GLU A 266 12.49 25.33 43.29
N VAL A 267 11.78 24.42 43.96
CA VAL A 267 10.39 24.65 44.38
C VAL A 267 10.32 25.56 45.61
N PRO A 268 9.22 26.30 45.81
CA PRO A 268 8.95 27.00 47.06
C PRO A 268 9.03 26.06 48.27
N GLU A 269 9.46 26.58 49.43
CA GLU A 269 9.65 25.77 50.64
C GLU A 269 8.37 25.04 51.09
N ILE A 270 7.20 25.63 50.84
CA ILE A 270 5.89 25.05 51.16
C ILE A 270 5.61 23.74 50.42
N LEU A 271 6.24 23.51 49.26
CA LEU A 271 6.09 22.29 48.47
C LEU A 271 7.15 21.23 48.80
N ARG A 272 8.14 21.54 49.64
CA ARG A 272 9.18 20.57 50.00
C ARG A 272 8.56 19.43 50.84
N PRO A 273 9.00 18.17 50.64
CA PRO A 273 8.59 17.05 51.50
C PRO A 273 8.88 17.35 52.97
N ALA A 274 8.00 16.89 53.88
CA ALA A 274 8.16 17.12 55.31
C ALA A 274 9.51 16.58 55.82
N GLY A 275 10.29 17.42 56.51
CA GLY A 275 11.61 17.06 57.03
C GLY A 275 12.77 17.18 56.03
N CYS A 276 12.50 17.62 54.79
CA CYS A 276 13.50 17.83 53.75
C CYS A 276 14.04 19.27 53.79
N SER A 277 15.30 19.45 54.23
CA SER A 277 15.97 20.76 54.24
C SER A 277 16.81 21.04 52.99
N GLU A 278 16.95 20.06 52.11
CA GLU A 278 17.72 20.16 50.88
C GLU A 278 16.90 20.77 49.73
N PRO A 279 17.57 21.39 48.73
CA PRO A 279 16.90 21.90 47.56
C PRO A 279 16.11 20.81 46.83
N CYS A 280 14.85 21.09 46.56
CA CYS A 280 13.96 20.19 45.82
C CYS A 280 13.54 20.83 44.50
N VAL A 281 13.26 20.01 43.50
CA VAL A 281 12.80 20.44 42.18
C VAL A 281 11.52 19.70 41.80
N LEU A 282 10.78 20.24 40.83
CA LEU A 282 9.66 19.52 40.23
C LEU A 282 10.19 18.36 39.38
N THR A 283 9.45 17.26 39.37
CA THR A 283 9.62 16.15 38.44
C THR A 283 8.28 15.74 37.86
N SER A 284 8.25 15.30 36.60
CA SER A 284 7.01 14.87 35.98
C SER A 284 6.54 13.52 36.53
N ARG A 285 5.25 13.46 36.91
CA ARG A 285 4.56 12.24 37.34
C ARG A 285 3.87 11.52 36.18
N VAL A 286 3.64 12.24 35.09
CA VAL A 286 2.89 11.80 33.91
C VAL A 286 3.80 11.74 32.69
N LEU A 287 3.34 11.12 31.60
CA LEU A 287 4.10 11.08 30.36
C LEU A 287 4.28 12.50 29.80
N PRO A 288 5.51 13.03 29.74
CA PRO A 288 5.71 14.45 29.45
C PRO A 288 5.65 14.75 27.94
N MET A 289 5.04 15.88 27.59
CA MET A 289 5.09 16.41 26.23
C MET A 289 6.47 17.03 25.95
N GLY A 290 7.32 16.28 25.26
CA GLY A 290 8.69 16.68 24.90
C GLY A 290 9.75 15.60 25.14
N PHE A 291 9.37 14.47 25.74
CA PHE A 291 10.25 13.30 25.84
C PHE A 291 10.28 12.51 24.53
N VAL A 292 11.48 12.05 24.15
CA VAL A 292 11.76 11.43 22.85
C VAL A 292 10.88 10.21 22.56
N ASN A 293 10.54 9.43 23.60
CA ASN A 293 9.78 8.19 23.47
C ASN A 293 8.28 8.36 23.79
N SER A 294 7.79 9.58 24.10
CA SER A 294 6.38 9.78 24.46
C SER A 294 5.42 9.37 23.35
N VAL A 295 5.78 9.63 22.08
CA VAL A 295 4.94 9.29 20.92
C VAL A 295 4.81 7.77 20.78
N ALA A 296 5.91 7.03 20.95
CA ALA A 296 5.91 5.57 20.87
C ALA A 296 5.06 4.93 21.99
N ILE A 297 5.20 5.45 23.21
CA ILE A 297 4.42 4.99 24.37
C ILE A 297 2.93 5.29 24.15
N ALA A 298 2.59 6.53 23.81
CA ALA A 298 1.19 6.95 23.63
C ALA A 298 0.50 6.16 22.52
N GLN A 299 1.18 5.92 21.39
CA GLN A 299 0.64 5.12 20.29
C GLN A 299 0.35 3.68 20.73
N GLY A 300 1.32 3.00 21.36
CA GLY A 300 1.14 1.62 21.82
C GLY A 300 0.06 1.50 22.90
N LEU A 301 0.02 2.48 23.82
CA LEU A 301 -0.97 2.53 24.90
C LEU A 301 -2.40 2.68 24.34
N HIS A 302 -2.65 3.68 23.48
CA HIS A 302 -3.98 3.88 22.91
C HIS A 302 -4.42 2.69 22.06
N ARG A 303 -3.50 2.12 21.27
CA ARG A 303 -3.79 0.92 20.48
C ARG A 303 -4.15 -0.28 21.36
N ASN A 304 -3.50 -0.45 22.51
CA ASN A 304 -3.88 -1.49 23.47
C ASN A 304 -5.28 -1.26 24.06
N ILE A 305 -5.66 -0.01 24.36
CA ILE A 305 -7.02 0.33 24.80
C ILE A 305 -8.04 -0.02 23.71
N VAL A 306 -7.78 0.37 22.46
CA VAL A 306 -8.65 0.05 21.33
C VAL A 306 -8.75 -1.46 21.13
N ASN A 307 -7.65 -2.21 21.29
CA ASN A 307 -7.64 -3.66 21.19
C ASN A 307 -8.52 -4.32 22.27
N GLN A 308 -8.63 -3.75 23.47
CA GLN A 308 -9.58 -4.26 24.48
C GLN A 308 -11.03 -4.16 24.00
N ALA A 309 -11.40 -3.06 23.34
CA ALA A 309 -12.73 -2.91 22.73
C ALA A 309 -12.90 -3.89 21.55
N VAL A 310 -11.91 -3.99 20.66
CA VAL A 310 -11.94 -4.90 19.51
C VAL A 310 -12.17 -6.34 19.97
N ASP A 311 -11.40 -6.81 20.95
CA ASP A 311 -11.50 -8.18 21.46
C ASP A 311 -12.83 -8.41 22.20
N ARG A 312 -13.25 -7.47 23.05
CA ARG A 312 -14.48 -7.60 23.86
C ARG A 312 -15.74 -7.67 23.01
N PHE A 313 -15.79 -6.90 21.91
CA PHE A 313 -16.95 -6.82 21.03
C PHE A 313 -16.84 -7.72 19.78
N GLY A 314 -15.81 -8.57 19.70
CA GLY A 314 -15.67 -9.59 18.65
C GLY A 314 -15.31 -9.04 17.26
N PHE A 315 -14.65 -7.88 17.20
CA PHE A 315 -14.08 -7.34 15.95
C PHE A 315 -12.73 -8.00 15.64
N SER A 316 -12.33 -7.99 14.37
CA SER A 316 -11.02 -8.50 13.97
C SER A 316 -9.97 -7.40 13.96
N ARG A 317 -8.80 -7.69 14.53
CA ARG A 317 -7.62 -6.80 14.48
C ARG A 317 -7.09 -6.61 13.06
N GLU A 318 -7.44 -7.49 12.12
CA GLU A 318 -7.12 -7.36 10.69
C GLU A 318 -7.88 -6.19 10.03
N GLN A 319 -8.90 -5.65 10.69
CA GLN A 319 -9.65 -4.48 10.24
C GLN A 319 -8.94 -3.15 10.56
N GLU A 320 -7.80 -3.19 11.27
CA GLU A 320 -6.98 -2.01 11.53
C GLU A 320 -6.24 -1.55 10.27
N ILE A 321 -6.29 -0.27 9.95
CA ILE A 321 -5.49 0.34 8.88
C ILE A 321 -4.15 0.71 9.50
N ARG A 322 -3.07 0.08 9.01
CA ARG A 322 -1.70 0.33 9.49
C ARG A 322 -0.72 0.38 8.34
N LYS A 323 0.40 1.09 8.53
CA LYS A 323 1.44 1.25 7.51
C LYS A 323 2.17 -0.05 7.15
N ASP A 324 2.28 -0.97 8.10
CA ASP A 324 2.98 -2.25 7.97
C ASP A 324 2.15 -3.35 7.31
N GLN A 325 0.89 -3.08 6.92
CA GLN A 325 0.02 -4.07 6.28
C GLN A 325 -0.81 -3.48 5.13
N SER A 326 -1.38 -4.38 4.33
CA SER A 326 -2.31 -4.00 3.25
C SER A 326 -3.61 -3.40 3.83
N LEU A 327 -4.27 -2.56 3.03
CA LEU A 327 -5.56 -1.98 3.41
C LEU A 327 -6.58 -3.11 3.70
N PRO A 328 -7.31 -3.07 4.83
CA PRO A 328 -8.28 -4.10 5.16
C PRO A 328 -9.37 -4.25 4.09
N ALA A 329 -9.70 -5.50 3.75
CA ALA A 329 -10.76 -5.80 2.79
C ALA A 329 -12.18 -5.62 3.37
N ALA A 330 -12.31 -5.59 4.70
CA ALA A 330 -13.59 -5.53 5.41
C ALA A 330 -14.34 -4.20 5.18
N SER A 331 -15.67 -4.24 5.19
CA SER A 331 -16.52 -3.04 5.05
C SER A 331 -16.30 -2.03 6.16
N LEU A 332 -16.10 -2.51 7.40
CA LEU A 332 -15.65 -1.71 8.53
C LEU A 332 -14.13 -1.84 8.66
N ALA A 333 -13.45 -0.70 8.64
CA ALA A 333 -12.04 -0.57 8.95
C ALA A 333 -11.85 0.53 10.00
N TYR A 334 -10.82 0.42 10.84
CA TYR A 334 -10.52 1.42 11.85
C TYR A 334 -9.04 1.74 11.90
N ARG A 335 -8.67 2.81 12.57
CA ARG A 335 -7.28 3.26 12.70
C ARG A 335 -7.08 3.96 14.01
N VAL A 336 -5.88 3.81 14.56
CA VAL A 336 -5.43 4.45 15.78
C VAL A 336 -4.23 5.34 15.44
N TYR A 337 -4.37 6.63 15.67
CA TYR A 337 -3.32 7.62 15.45
C TYR A 337 -3.18 8.50 16.68
N LEU A 338 -2.20 8.18 17.52
CA LEU A 338 -1.88 8.89 18.77
C LEU A 338 -3.07 9.02 19.72
N ASP A 339 -3.70 10.18 19.78
CA ASP A 339 -4.87 10.50 20.58
C ASP A 339 -6.19 10.32 19.83
N ASN A 340 -6.14 10.06 18.52
CA ASN A 340 -7.31 9.90 17.66
C ASN A 340 -7.59 8.43 17.34
N PHE A 341 -8.86 8.07 17.43
CA PHE A 341 -9.43 6.85 16.87
C PHE A 341 -10.37 7.24 15.74
N ASP A 342 -10.23 6.61 14.56
CA ASP A 342 -11.15 6.81 13.45
C ASP A 342 -11.64 5.45 12.92
N SER A 343 -12.91 5.35 12.57
CA SER A 343 -13.51 4.20 11.89
C SER A 343 -14.17 4.63 10.58
N LEU A 344 -13.92 3.87 9.51
CA LEU A 344 -14.55 4.03 8.21
C LEU A 344 -15.44 2.82 7.95
N TYR A 345 -16.73 3.07 7.72
CA TYR A 345 -17.70 2.04 7.40
C TYR A 345 -18.28 2.26 6.00
N ARG A 346 -17.98 1.32 5.10
CA ARG A 346 -18.56 1.25 3.75
C ARG A 346 -19.89 0.49 3.82
N THR A 347 -20.95 1.13 3.35
CA THR A 347 -22.27 0.51 3.30
C THR A 347 -23.11 1.10 2.18
N ASN A 348 -24.25 0.50 1.87
CA ASN A 348 -25.17 1.04 0.89
C ASN A 348 -25.74 2.40 1.34
N ARG A 349 -26.23 3.21 0.39
CA ARG A 349 -26.70 4.57 0.66
C ARG A 349 -27.80 4.65 1.73
N GLU A 350 -28.79 3.75 1.67
CA GLU A 350 -29.94 3.74 2.59
C GLU A 350 -29.50 3.46 4.03
N ALA A 351 -28.66 2.44 4.23
CA ALA A 351 -28.07 2.12 5.51
C ALA A 351 -27.15 3.25 6.01
N ALA A 352 -26.45 3.94 5.10
CA ALA A 352 -25.60 5.06 5.49
C ALA A 352 -26.41 6.23 6.03
N ASP A 353 -27.53 6.56 5.39
CA ASP A 353 -28.43 7.62 5.83
C ASP A 353 -29.12 7.26 7.15
N LEU A 354 -29.47 5.99 7.37
CA LEU A 354 -30.05 5.51 8.63
C LEU A 354 -29.07 5.53 9.80
N LEU A 355 -27.81 5.18 9.55
CA LEU A 355 -26.77 5.16 10.58
C LEU A 355 -26.19 6.55 10.86
N ALA A 356 -26.47 7.54 10.00
CA ALA A 356 -25.92 8.88 10.14
C ALA A 356 -26.24 9.49 11.52
N GLY A 357 -25.22 9.98 12.23
CA GLY A 357 -25.37 10.56 13.57
C GLY A 357 -25.43 9.55 14.73
N SER A 358 -25.51 8.25 14.44
CA SER A 358 -25.47 7.19 15.46
C SER A 358 -24.03 6.85 15.89
N LEU A 359 -23.86 6.23 17.05
CA LEU A 359 -22.57 5.65 17.43
C LEU A 359 -22.39 4.30 16.75
N SER A 360 -21.27 4.12 16.04
CA SER A 360 -20.93 2.81 15.50
C SER A 360 -20.74 1.80 16.65
N PRO A 361 -21.03 0.51 16.47
CA PRO A 361 -20.89 -0.47 17.55
C PRO A 361 -19.46 -0.52 18.14
N LEU A 362 -18.42 -0.40 17.29
CA LEU A 362 -17.04 -0.33 17.74
C LEU A 362 -16.75 0.96 18.53
N THR A 363 -17.28 2.10 18.08
CA THR A 363 -17.14 3.38 18.80
C THR A 363 -17.87 3.37 20.14
N ALA A 364 -19.06 2.78 20.20
CA ALA A 364 -19.82 2.62 21.44
C ALA A 364 -19.04 1.76 22.44
N GLY A 365 -18.56 0.60 22.00
CA GLY A 365 -17.73 -0.27 22.83
C GLY A 365 -16.42 0.39 23.29
N LEU A 366 -15.78 1.19 22.43
CA LEU A 366 -14.59 1.96 22.81
C LEU A 366 -14.90 3.02 23.88
N ARG A 367 -16.06 3.68 23.82
CA ARG A 367 -16.49 4.62 24.86
C ARG A 367 -16.72 3.94 26.20
N GLU A 368 -17.24 2.71 26.21
CA GLU A 368 -17.38 1.92 27.45
C GLU A 368 -16.01 1.66 28.08
N ILE A 369 -15.01 1.25 27.28
CA ILE A 369 -13.64 1.06 27.77
C ILE A 369 -13.04 2.37 28.27
N TYR A 370 -13.26 3.49 27.56
CA TYR A 370 -12.80 4.80 28.02
C TYR A 370 -13.42 5.21 29.35
N GLU A 371 -14.70 4.94 29.56
CA GLU A 371 -15.38 5.24 30.82
C GLU A 371 -14.83 4.37 31.97
N GLU A 372 -14.65 3.07 31.75
CA GLU A 372 -14.03 2.14 32.70
C GLU A 372 -12.62 2.60 33.12
N LEU A 373 -11.81 3.01 32.14
CA LEU A 373 -10.44 3.49 32.34
C LEU A 373 -10.36 4.99 32.69
N LYS A 374 -11.50 5.68 32.81
CA LYS A 374 -11.61 7.13 33.07
C LYS A 374 -10.83 8.01 32.08
N VAL A 375 -10.74 7.58 30.83
CA VAL A 375 -10.13 8.32 29.72
C VAL A 375 -11.07 9.45 29.27
N PRO A 376 -10.67 10.72 29.39
CA PRO A 376 -11.52 11.82 28.97
C PRO A 376 -11.55 11.97 27.44
N ILE A 377 -12.74 11.99 26.86
CA ILE A 377 -12.94 12.27 25.43
C ILE A 377 -13.23 13.75 25.17
N ASN A 378 -12.88 14.22 23.98
CA ASN A 378 -13.21 15.55 23.52
C ASN A 378 -14.52 15.54 22.72
N GLU A 379 -15.65 15.68 23.41
CA GLU A 379 -16.98 15.61 22.81
C GLU A 379 -17.18 16.58 21.64
N LYS A 380 -16.55 17.76 21.67
CA LYS A 380 -16.65 18.76 20.59
C LYS A 380 -15.99 18.31 19.29
N LYS A 381 -14.99 17.43 19.37
CA LYS A 381 -14.28 16.87 18.22
C LYS A 381 -14.77 15.48 17.84
N SER A 382 -15.65 14.89 18.65
CA SER A 382 -16.20 13.58 18.38
C SER A 382 -17.09 13.63 17.14
N VAL A 383 -16.89 12.68 16.23
CA VAL A 383 -17.69 12.54 15.00
C VAL A 383 -18.49 11.26 15.12
N LYS A 384 -19.82 11.36 15.05
CA LYS A 384 -20.74 10.22 15.16
C LYS A 384 -21.30 9.88 13.78
N SER A 385 -20.80 8.81 13.19
CA SER A 385 -21.27 8.26 11.92
C SER A 385 -21.62 9.33 10.89
N ALA A 386 -20.68 10.20 10.53
CA ALA A 386 -20.92 11.30 9.61
C ALA A 386 -20.56 10.90 8.17
N LEU A 387 -21.39 11.33 7.21
CA LEU A 387 -21.11 11.21 5.78
C LEU A 387 -20.03 12.19 5.30
N ARG A 388 -19.82 13.26 6.06
CA ARG A 388 -18.75 14.24 5.84
C ARG A 388 -18.02 14.48 7.14
N ALA A 389 -16.71 14.24 7.14
CA ALA A 389 -15.91 14.30 8.36
C ALA A 389 -14.49 14.78 8.07
N GLU A 390 -13.84 15.29 9.11
CA GLU A 390 -12.40 15.53 9.09
C GLU A 390 -11.68 14.32 9.67
N MET A 391 -10.62 13.86 9.00
CA MET A 391 -9.75 12.81 9.49
C MET A 391 -8.28 13.12 9.16
N GLN A 392 -7.40 13.14 10.17
CA GLN A 392 -5.96 13.46 10.03
C GLN A 392 -5.67 14.77 9.27
N GLY A 393 -6.58 15.74 9.35
CA GLY A 393 -6.49 17.01 8.63
C GLY A 393 -6.96 16.98 7.17
N GLY A 394 -7.45 15.85 6.67
CA GLY A 394 -8.17 15.76 5.39
C GLY A 394 -9.68 15.79 5.59
N LEU A 395 -10.41 16.30 4.60
CA LEU A 395 -11.87 16.24 4.54
C LEU A 395 -12.27 15.03 3.71
N ILE A 396 -13.14 14.21 4.28
CA ILE A 396 -13.74 13.04 3.63
C ILE A 396 -15.18 13.40 3.28
N ASP A 397 -15.52 13.34 2.00
CA ASP A 397 -16.89 13.30 1.51
C ASP A 397 -17.24 11.86 1.13
N GLY A 398 -17.94 11.17 2.02
CA GLY A 398 -18.38 9.78 1.85
C GLY A 398 -19.49 9.58 0.84
N VAL A 399 -20.19 10.66 0.43
CA VAL A 399 -21.20 10.63 -0.64
C VAL A 399 -20.53 10.89 -1.98
N GLY A 400 -19.75 11.97 -2.09
CA GLY A 400 -18.96 12.29 -3.28
C GLY A 400 -17.88 11.25 -3.56
N GLY A 401 -17.43 10.53 -2.53
CA GLY A 401 -16.29 9.63 -2.58
C GLY A 401 -14.98 10.38 -2.79
N ILE A 402 -14.82 11.54 -2.16
CA ILE A 402 -13.64 12.41 -2.32
C ILE A 402 -12.94 12.54 -0.97
N ILE A 403 -11.61 12.45 -0.98
CA ILE A 403 -10.77 12.85 0.16
C ILE A 403 -9.86 13.98 -0.29
N ALA A 404 -10.01 15.16 0.32
CA ALA A 404 -9.30 16.37 -0.08
C ALA A 404 -8.62 17.07 1.11
N PRO A 405 -7.55 17.86 0.88
CA PRO A 405 -7.00 18.72 1.92
C PRO A 405 -8.01 19.79 2.32
N LYS A 406 -7.91 20.29 3.56
CA LYS A 406 -8.78 21.39 3.99
C LYS A 406 -8.62 22.64 3.12
N PRO A 407 -9.74 23.32 2.78
CA PRO A 407 -9.70 24.55 2.01
C PRO A 407 -8.84 25.67 2.62
N ASP A 408 -8.82 25.82 3.95
CA ASP A 408 -7.98 26.83 4.61
C ASP A 408 -6.49 26.60 4.37
N LYS A 409 -6.05 25.33 4.36
CA LYS A 409 -4.67 24.95 4.06
C LYS A 409 -4.35 25.11 2.57
N ILE A 410 -5.27 24.73 1.69
CA ILE A 410 -5.12 24.95 0.24
C ILE A 410 -4.92 26.45 -0.03
N ALA A 411 -5.83 27.29 0.47
CA ALA A 411 -5.78 28.74 0.29
C ALA A 411 -4.47 29.34 0.82
N ARG A 412 -4.03 28.91 2.01
CA ARG A 412 -2.79 29.37 2.65
C ARG A 412 -1.55 29.05 1.82
N TYR A 413 -1.37 27.80 1.40
CA TYR A 413 -0.16 27.38 0.69
C TYR A 413 -0.14 27.86 -0.76
N LEU A 414 -1.30 27.93 -1.43
CA LEU A 414 -1.40 28.56 -2.75
C LEU A 414 -1.07 30.06 -2.70
N ARG A 415 -1.47 30.77 -1.65
CA ARG A 415 -1.07 32.16 -1.44
C ARG A 415 0.44 32.30 -1.25
N GLY A 416 1.05 31.43 -0.45
CA GLY A 416 2.50 31.41 -0.27
C GLY A 416 3.24 31.12 -1.57
N ALA A 417 2.77 30.15 -2.36
CA ALA A 417 3.31 29.83 -3.67
C ALA A 417 3.17 31.01 -4.64
N TRP A 418 2.01 31.64 -4.69
CA TRP A 418 1.77 32.82 -5.52
C TRP A 418 2.69 33.99 -5.16
N TYR A 419 2.88 34.24 -3.86
CA TYR A 419 3.83 35.25 -3.38
C TYR A 419 5.27 34.96 -3.84
N LEU A 420 5.72 33.71 -3.72
CA LEU A 420 7.07 33.32 -4.18
C LEU A 420 7.22 33.44 -5.70
N LEU A 421 6.17 33.14 -6.47
CA LEU A 421 6.17 33.29 -7.93
C LEU A 421 6.42 34.75 -8.35
N GLN A 422 5.77 35.69 -7.66
CA GLN A 422 5.91 37.13 -7.88
C GLN A 422 7.25 37.68 -7.36
N SER A 423 7.82 37.04 -6.35
CA SER A 423 9.07 37.48 -5.71
C SER A 423 10.30 37.26 -6.62
N LYS A 424 11.28 38.15 -6.54
CA LYS A 424 12.59 37.96 -7.20
C LYS A 424 13.53 37.10 -6.35
N THR A 425 13.44 37.24 -5.03
CA THR A 425 14.31 36.60 -4.05
C THR A 425 13.50 35.97 -2.93
N ALA A 426 14.01 34.90 -2.33
CA ALA A 426 13.44 34.28 -1.15
C ALA A 426 14.53 33.77 -0.20
N ASP A 427 14.20 33.62 1.08
CA ASP A 427 15.03 32.95 2.07
C ASP A 427 14.59 31.49 2.28
N LEU A 428 15.50 30.68 2.82
CA LEU A 428 15.29 29.25 3.05
C LEU A 428 13.97 28.95 3.78
N LYS A 429 13.67 29.73 4.82
CA LYS A 429 12.45 29.58 5.64
C LYS A 429 11.19 29.64 4.80
N ARG A 430 11.03 30.66 3.96
CA ARG A 430 9.79 30.86 3.17
C ARG A 430 9.63 29.77 2.13
N VAL A 431 10.71 29.40 1.44
CA VAL A 431 10.70 28.35 0.43
C VAL A 431 10.34 27.01 1.07
N GLN A 432 10.96 26.64 2.19
CA GLN A 432 10.64 25.40 2.92
C GLN A 432 9.20 25.38 3.43
N THR A 433 8.69 26.50 3.97
CA THR A 433 7.30 26.61 4.44
C THR A 433 6.32 26.30 3.30
N VAL A 434 6.53 26.91 2.12
CA VAL A 434 5.67 26.69 0.96
C VAL A 434 5.84 25.28 0.40
N ALA A 435 7.08 24.81 0.23
CA ALA A 435 7.36 23.47 -0.29
C ALA A 435 6.78 22.37 0.59
N GLY A 436 6.93 22.47 1.92
CA GLY A 436 6.32 21.54 2.88
C GLY A 436 4.79 21.57 2.82
N GLY A 437 4.21 22.76 2.65
CA GLY A 437 2.77 22.92 2.40
C GLY A 437 2.29 22.25 1.11
N LEU A 438 3.04 22.40 0.02
CA LEU A 438 2.75 21.75 -1.27
C LEU A 438 2.88 20.22 -1.15
N VAL A 439 3.87 19.70 -0.43
CA VAL A 439 3.98 18.25 -0.14
C VAL A 439 2.75 17.76 0.61
N TYR A 440 2.26 18.52 1.59
CA TYR A 440 1.02 18.19 2.30
C TYR A 440 -0.18 18.11 1.34
N LEU A 441 -0.36 19.10 0.45
CA LEU A 441 -1.44 19.09 -0.54
C LEU A 441 -1.28 17.92 -1.52
N PHE A 442 -0.08 17.68 -2.03
CA PHE A 442 0.20 16.60 -2.99
C PHE A 442 0.23 15.22 -2.35
N SER A 443 0.17 15.09 -1.02
CA SER A 443 0.00 13.78 -0.38
C SER A 443 -1.33 13.11 -0.76
N TYR A 444 -2.33 13.91 -1.13
CA TYR A 444 -3.63 13.45 -1.64
C TYR A 444 -3.60 13.05 -3.11
N ARG A 445 -2.51 13.33 -3.83
CA ARG A 445 -2.22 12.80 -5.17
C ARG A 445 -0.70 12.80 -5.43
N ARG A 446 -0.02 11.75 -4.94
CA ARG A 446 1.45 11.72 -4.82
C ARG A 446 2.21 11.98 -6.11
N CYS A 447 1.66 11.62 -7.27
CA CYS A 447 2.31 11.87 -8.55
C CYS A 447 2.58 13.37 -8.79
N LEU A 448 1.82 14.27 -8.17
CA LEU A 448 2.06 15.71 -8.26
C LEU A 448 3.38 16.15 -7.63
N MET A 449 3.97 15.37 -6.71
CA MET A 449 5.26 15.70 -6.10
C MET A 449 6.42 15.72 -7.11
N SER A 450 6.24 15.18 -8.32
CA SER A 450 7.23 15.23 -9.39
C SER A 450 7.54 16.65 -9.86
N CYS A 451 6.69 17.64 -9.55
CA CYS A 451 6.90 19.03 -9.92
C CYS A 451 7.76 19.84 -8.94
N LEU A 452 8.38 19.20 -7.94
CA LEU A 452 9.12 19.89 -6.86
C LEU A 452 10.65 19.75 -6.97
N ASN A 453 11.18 19.20 -8.08
CA ASN A 453 12.58 18.81 -8.19
C ASN A 453 13.56 20.01 -8.09
N GLU A 454 13.34 21.04 -8.91
CA GLU A 454 14.12 22.28 -8.91
C GLU A 454 13.92 23.08 -7.62
N ILE A 455 12.72 23.05 -7.01
CA ILE A 455 12.44 23.63 -5.69
C ILE A 455 13.33 22.98 -4.62
N TRP A 456 13.47 21.65 -4.63
CA TRP A 456 14.36 20.95 -3.69
C TRP A 456 15.83 21.24 -3.93
N SER A 457 16.26 21.32 -5.19
CA SER A 457 17.62 21.77 -5.55
C SER A 457 17.89 23.18 -5.02
N PHE A 458 16.91 24.09 -5.16
CA PHE A 458 17.02 25.45 -4.65
C PHE A 458 17.09 25.49 -3.12
N ILE A 459 16.27 24.72 -2.40
CA ILE A 459 16.33 24.57 -0.94
C ILE A 459 17.70 24.06 -0.50
N SER A 460 18.21 23.02 -1.18
CA SER A 460 19.51 22.42 -0.88
C SER A 460 20.66 23.40 -1.06
N SER A 461 20.54 24.32 -2.03
CA SER A 461 21.55 25.35 -2.27
C SER A 461 21.81 26.23 -1.05
N PHE A 462 20.87 26.39 -0.12
CA PHE A 462 21.07 27.23 1.07
C PHE A 462 21.97 26.58 2.13
N GLU A 463 22.30 25.28 2.03
CA GLU A 463 23.16 24.56 2.99
C GLU A 463 22.67 24.71 4.45
N GLY A 464 21.35 24.77 4.66
CA GLY A 464 20.74 24.97 5.98
C GLY A 464 20.90 26.38 6.57
N LYS A 465 21.50 27.34 5.84
CA LYS A 465 21.72 28.70 6.34
C LYS A 465 20.41 29.51 6.31
N LEU A 466 19.86 29.75 7.50
CA LEU A 466 18.71 30.64 7.69
C LEU A 466 19.09 32.12 7.47
N ARG A 467 18.11 32.95 7.08
CA ARG A 467 18.25 34.41 6.85
C ARG A 467 19.17 34.83 5.68
N VAL A 468 19.60 33.88 4.86
CA VAL A 468 20.25 34.16 3.57
C VAL A 468 19.17 34.33 2.51
N TRP A 469 19.27 35.37 1.70
CA TRP A 469 18.36 35.63 0.57
C TRP A 469 19.02 35.22 -0.73
N LYS A 470 18.30 34.48 -1.57
CA LYS A 470 18.75 34.06 -2.90
C LYS A 470 17.72 34.41 -3.96
N THR A 471 18.19 34.70 -5.17
CA THR A 471 17.34 34.89 -6.34
C THR A 471 16.67 33.57 -6.71
N ILE A 472 15.36 33.60 -6.97
CA ILE A 472 14.57 32.42 -7.35
C ILE A 472 14.83 32.14 -8.84
N PRO A 473 15.41 30.99 -9.20
CA PRO A 473 15.67 30.65 -10.60
C PRO A 473 14.38 30.55 -11.43
N PRO A 474 14.43 30.82 -12.76
CA PRO A 474 13.25 30.70 -13.63
C PRO A 474 12.61 29.31 -13.61
N ARG A 475 13.42 28.24 -13.56
CA ARG A 475 12.91 26.86 -13.47
C ARG A 475 12.13 26.60 -12.18
N VAL A 476 12.62 27.12 -11.06
CA VAL A 476 11.90 27.07 -9.77
C VAL A 476 10.59 27.85 -9.84
N LYS A 477 10.55 28.98 -10.54
CA LYS A 477 9.29 29.71 -10.78
C LYS A 477 8.30 28.88 -11.61
N MET A 478 8.77 28.14 -12.61
CA MET A 478 7.92 27.25 -13.40
C MET A 478 7.37 26.08 -12.57
N GLU A 479 8.16 25.53 -11.64
CA GLU A 479 7.67 24.53 -10.68
C GLU A 479 6.63 25.10 -9.72
N ILE A 480 6.85 26.31 -9.21
CA ILE A 480 5.88 27.00 -8.36
C ILE A 480 4.57 27.25 -9.12
N PHE A 481 4.66 27.73 -10.36
CA PHE A 481 3.50 27.91 -11.24
C PHE A 481 2.76 26.58 -11.47
N SER A 482 3.51 25.53 -11.82
CA SER A 482 2.95 24.20 -12.08
C SER A 482 2.30 23.61 -10.83
N SER A 483 2.90 23.85 -9.66
CA SER A 483 2.35 23.43 -8.37
C SER A 483 1.01 24.10 -8.09
N ILE A 484 0.89 25.41 -8.38
CA ILE A 484 -0.37 26.13 -8.26
C ILE A 484 -1.38 25.52 -9.23
N ALA A 485 -1.04 25.45 -10.52
CA ALA A 485 -1.91 24.99 -11.59
C ALA A 485 -2.47 23.57 -11.36
N LEU A 486 -1.64 22.65 -10.85
CA LEU A 486 -2.00 21.26 -10.61
C LEU A 486 -2.70 21.03 -9.27
N CYS A 487 -2.68 22.00 -8.35
CA CYS A 487 -3.25 21.86 -7.01
C CYS A 487 -4.74 21.44 -6.98
N PRO A 488 -5.63 21.87 -7.89
CA PRO A 488 -7.01 21.41 -7.89
C PRO A 488 -7.15 19.90 -8.14
N LEU A 489 -6.12 19.24 -8.67
CA LEU A 489 -6.07 17.79 -8.85
C LEU A 489 -5.61 17.04 -7.59
N ALA A 490 -5.24 17.75 -6.52
CA ALA A 490 -4.68 17.19 -5.31
C ALA A 490 -5.76 16.67 -4.34
N TYR A 491 -6.52 15.68 -4.79
CA TYR A 491 -7.52 14.95 -4.00
C TYR A 491 -7.52 13.47 -4.40
N MET A 492 -8.07 12.63 -3.52
CA MET A 492 -8.32 11.21 -3.79
C MET A 492 -9.76 11.05 -4.27
N ASP A 493 -9.97 10.35 -5.37
CA ASP A 493 -11.29 9.95 -5.85
C ASP A 493 -11.50 8.46 -5.58
N LEU A 494 -12.27 8.17 -4.54
CA LEU A 494 -12.61 6.80 -4.12
C LEU A 494 -13.59 6.12 -5.08
N ARG A 495 -14.26 6.88 -5.96
CA ARG A 495 -15.16 6.34 -7.00
C ARG A 495 -14.43 6.09 -8.31
N CYS A 496 -13.12 6.37 -8.36
CA CYS A 496 -12.29 6.01 -9.48
C CYS A 496 -12.10 4.49 -9.53
N ALA A 497 -12.64 3.87 -10.58
CA ALA A 497 -12.49 2.43 -10.79
C ALA A 497 -11.03 2.08 -11.08
N TYR A 498 -10.64 0.87 -10.68
CA TYR A 498 -9.34 0.33 -11.06
C TYR A 498 -9.22 0.16 -12.57
N ASP A 499 -8.08 0.58 -13.12
CA ASP A 499 -7.73 0.27 -14.50
C ASP A 499 -7.48 -1.25 -14.61
N PRO A 500 -8.05 -1.96 -15.60
CA PRO A 500 -7.76 -3.37 -15.82
C PRO A 500 -6.29 -3.65 -16.18
N ILE A 501 -5.54 -2.60 -16.55
CA ILE A 501 -4.12 -2.65 -16.84
C ILE A 501 -3.33 -2.35 -15.55
N VAL A 502 -2.59 -3.35 -15.07
CA VAL A 502 -1.56 -3.17 -14.07
C VAL A 502 -0.32 -2.62 -14.76
N THR A 503 0.18 -1.49 -14.30
CA THR A 503 1.45 -0.92 -14.77
C THR A 503 2.50 -1.03 -13.68
N ALA A 504 3.75 -1.28 -14.07
CA ALA A 504 4.90 -1.21 -13.19
C ALA A 504 5.98 -0.37 -13.87
N SER A 505 6.36 0.71 -13.21
CA SER A 505 7.40 1.62 -13.68
C SER A 505 8.53 1.68 -12.67
N ASP A 506 9.76 1.77 -13.17
CA ASP A 506 10.94 2.07 -12.38
C ASP A 506 11.76 3.15 -13.10
N ALA A 507 12.47 3.99 -12.36
CA ALA A 507 13.23 5.09 -12.93
C ALA A 507 14.54 5.33 -12.17
N SER A 508 15.57 5.67 -12.94
CA SER A 508 16.88 6.10 -12.48
C SER A 508 17.18 7.50 -13.02
N GLU A 509 18.28 8.11 -12.56
CA GLU A 509 18.74 9.42 -13.06
C GLU A 509 19.04 9.42 -14.57
N SER A 510 19.36 8.25 -15.14
CA SER A 510 19.73 8.08 -16.55
C SER A 510 18.60 7.55 -17.45
N GLY A 511 17.47 7.13 -16.89
CA GLY A 511 16.37 6.55 -17.68
C GLY A 511 15.36 5.79 -16.83
N GLY A 512 14.19 5.50 -17.41
CA GLY A 512 13.13 4.73 -16.76
C GLY A 512 12.55 3.64 -17.64
N GLY A 513 12.04 2.60 -16.99
CA GLY A 513 11.30 1.51 -17.60
C GLY A 513 9.84 1.58 -17.21
N LEU A 514 8.95 1.25 -18.15
CA LEU A 514 7.53 1.07 -17.91
C LEU A 514 7.13 -0.28 -18.51
N SER A 515 6.41 -1.06 -17.72
CA SER A 515 5.74 -2.28 -18.15
C SER A 515 4.25 -2.16 -17.86
N TYR A 516 3.45 -2.85 -18.65
CA TYR A 516 2.01 -2.90 -18.47
C TYR A 516 1.51 -4.32 -18.73
N SER A 517 0.45 -4.72 -18.03
CA SER A 517 -0.18 -6.02 -18.24
C SER A 517 -1.01 -6.01 -19.51
N SER A 518 -0.89 -7.06 -20.34
CA SER A 518 -1.75 -7.24 -21.51
C SER A 518 -3.12 -7.85 -21.18
N GLY A 519 -3.29 -8.40 -19.98
CA GLY A 519 -4.52 -9.05 -19.53
C GLY A 519 -4.24 -10.09 -18.45
N LEU A 520 -5.29 -10.78 -18.01
CA LEU A 520 -5.19 -11.88 -17.06
C LEU A 520 -4.75 -13.16 -17.76
N THR A 521 -3.87 -13.91 -17.09
CA THR A 521 -3.62 -15.32 -17.45
C THR A 521 -4.85 -16.17 -17.12
N GLU A 522 -4.88 -17.41 -17.61
CA GLU A 522 -5.94 -18.37 -17.24
C GLU A 522 -5.99 -18.57 -15.71
N PHE A 523 -4.84 -18.53 -15.04
CA PHE A 523 -4.75 -18.48 -13.58
C PHE A 523 -5.41 -17.23 -13.00
N GLY A 524 -5.14 -16.03 -13.55
CA GLY A 524 -5.79 -14.80 -13.13
C GLY A 524 -7.33 -14.86 -13.26
N VAL A 525 -7.83 -15.50 -14.32
CA VAL A 525 -9.26 -15.73 -14.53
C VAL A 525 -9.82 -16.74 -13.52
N GLN A 526 -9.12 -17.83 -13.24
CA GLN A 526 -9.51 -18.80 -12.21
C GLN A 526 -9.50 -18.16 -10.81
N ALA A 527 -8.48 -17.38 -10.48
CA ALA A 527 -8.40 -16.65 -9.22
C ALA A 527 -9.55 -15.64 -9.07
N MET A 528 -9.91 -14.94 -10.15
CA MET A 528 -11.07 -14.05 -10.19
C MET A 528 -12.40 -14.79 -9.98
N SER A 529 -12.51 -16.04 -10.44
CA SER A 529 -13.73 -16.85 -10.30
C SER A 529 -13.96 -17.43 -8.89
N LYS A 530 -13.00 -17.27 -7.98
CA LYS A 530 -13.13 -17.76 -6.60
C LYS A 530 -13.90 -16.76 -5.73
N ASN A 531 -14.82 -17.29 -4.92
CA ASN A 531 -15.69 -16.49 -4.04
C ASN A 531 -14.97 -15.83 -2.85
N ILE A 532 -13.70 -16.17 -2.57
CA ILE A 532 -12.94 -15.63 -1.43
C ILE A 532 -11.66 -14.97 -1.95
N ARG A 533 -11.62 -13.64 -1.91
CA ARG A 533 -10.43 -12.83 -2.19
C ARG A 533 -9.37 -13.10 -1.11
N GLY A 534 -8.14 -13.44 -1.50
CA GLY A 534 -6.99 -13.55 -0.59
C GLY A 534 -6.60 -14.96 -0.12
N LEU A 535 -7.28 -16.02 -0.55
CA LEU A 535 -6.78 -17.39 -0.39
C LEU A 535 -5.69 -17.66 -1.42
N ASN A 536 -4.43 -17.62 -0.99
CA ASN A 536 -3.31 -18.12 -1.79
C ASN A 536 -3.43 -19.65 -1.89
N ASP A 537 -3.63 -20.18 -3.09
CA ASP A 537 -3.38 -21.60 -3.33
C ASP A 537 -1.87 -21.87 -3.11
N SER A 538 -1.53 -23.07 -2.66
CA SER A 538 -0.16 -23.57 -2.79
C SER A 538 0.28 -23.46 -4.25
N ILE A 539 1.38 -22.76 -4.53
CA ILE A 539 1.94 -22.59 -5.87
C ILE A 539 2.20 -23.99 -6.46
N SER A 540 1.31 -24.49 -7.33
CA SER A 540 1.51 -25.78 -8.02
C SER A 540 2.67 -25.67 -9.00
N ASP A 541 3.20 -26.80 -9.49
CA ASP A 541 4.27 -26.83 -10.50
C ASP A 541 3.82 -26.31 -11.89
N ASP A 542 2.52 -26.05 -12.06
CA ASP A 542 1.92 -25.55 -13.31
C ASP A 542 2.05 -24.02 -13.47
N ASN A 543 2.45 -23.30 -12.43
CA ASN A 543 2.50 -21.83 -12.39
C ASN A 543 3.87 -21.30 -12.79
N GLN A 544 4.24 -21.46 -14.07
CA GLN A 544 5.54 -21.05 -14.58
C GLN A 544 5.47 -19.83 -15.51
N VAL A 545 6.48 -18.97 -15.46
CA VAL A 545 6.58 -17.75 -16.26
C VAL A 545 7.69 -17.90 -17.30
N LEU A 546 7.39 -17.59 -18.56
CA LEU A 546 8.42 -17.38 -19.59
C LEU A 546 8.88 -15.92 -19.50
N VAL A 547 10.19 -15.74 -19.38
CA VAL A 547 10.78 -14.42 -19.15
C VAL A 547 11.62 -14.06 -20.37
N ILE A 548 11.33 -12.92 -20.97
CA ILE A 548 12.12 -12.34 -22.05
C ILE A 548 12.66 -11.01 -21.55
N SER A 549 13.94 -10.99 -21.18
CA SER A 549 14.61 -9.80 -20.67
C SER A 549 15.33 -9.08 -21.80
N LEU A 550 15.02 -7.79 -21.99
CA LEU A 550 15.64 -6.94 -23.01
C LEU A 550 16.74 -6.10 -22.36
N PHE A 551 17.96 -6.14 -22.90
CA PHE A 551 19.13 -5.46 -22.32
C PHE A 551 19.38 -5.92 -20.89
N ASP A 552 19.43 -7.24 -20.74
CA ASP A 552 19.40 -7.91 -19.44
C ASP A 552 20.60 -7.59 -18.55
N GLY A 553 21.72 -7.18 -19.16
CA GLY A 553 22.92 -6.74 -18.46
C GLY A 553 23.46 -7.83 -17.53
N ILE A 554 23.20 -7.68 -16.23
CA ILE A 554 23.63 -8.61 -15.17
C ILE A 554 22.54 -9.62 -14.75
N GLY A 555 21.42 -9.73 -15.47
CA GLY A 555 20.35 -10.68 -15.17
C GLY A 555 19.41 -10.22 -14.07
N ALA A 556 19.25 -8.90 -13.90
CA ALA A 556 18.47 -8.31 -12.80
C ALA A 556 17.01 -8.80 -12.77
N CYS A 557 16.41 -8.99 -13.96
CA CYS A 557 15.05 -9.51 -14.07
C CYS A 557 14.93 -10.92 -13.48
N ARG A 558 15.88 -11.81 -13.80
CA ARG A 558 15.88 -13.18 -13.29
C ARG A 558 16.12 -13.24 -11.77
N VAL A 559 17.04 -12.42 -11.25
CA VAL A 559 17.29 -12.29 -9.81
C VAL A 559 16.02 -11.83 -9.08
N ALA A 560 15.33 -10.82 -9.61
CA ALA A 560 14.08 -10.33 -9.02
C ALA A 560 13.00 -11.42 -8.97
N LEU A 561 12.88 -12.22 -10.03
CA LEU A 561 11.93 -13.33 -10.08
C LEU A 561 12.26 -14.44 -9.09
N ASP A 562 13.54 -14.75 -8.88
CA ASP A 562 13.97 -15.71 -7.85
C ASP A 562 13.68 -15.19 -6.43
N LEU A 563 13.88 -13.88 -6.18
CA LEU A 563 13.59 -13.27 -4.88
C LEU A 563 12.11 -13.34 -4.49
N ILE A 564 11.20 -13.21 -5.47
CA ILE A 564 9.75 -13.34 -5.23
C ILE A 564 9.27 -14.81 -5.30
N GLY A 565 10.18 -15.77 -5.52
CA GLY A 565 9.85 -17.19 -5.62
C GLY A 565 9.05 -17.57 -6.87
N ALA A 566 9.13 -16.78 -7.95
CA ALA A 566 8.44 -17.09 -9.20
C ALA A 566 9.11 -18.29 -9.91
N LYS A 567 8.32 -19.29 -10.31
CA LYS A 567 8.83 -20.41 -11.11
C LYS A 567 9.01 -19.94 -12.55
N VAL A 568 10.24 -19.97 -13.06
CA VAL A 568 10.55 -19.56 -14.44
C VAL A 568 10.65 -20.79 -15.34
N ALA A 569 9.73 -20.92 -16.30
CA ALA A 569 9.70 -22.03 -17.28
C ALA A 569 10.86 -21.93 -18.27
N GLY A 570 11.25 -20.71 -18.61
CA GLY A 570 12.27 -20.41 -19.59
C GLY A 570 12.71 -18.96 -19.47
N TYR A 571 13.97 -18.72 -19.75
CA TYR A 571 14.57 -17.40 -19.65
C TYR A 571 15.33 -17.06 -20.92
N VAL A 572 14.88 -16.03 -21.61
CA VAL A 572 15.50 -15.50 -22.83
C VAL A 572 16.10 -14.16 -22.50
N ALA A 573 17.42 -14.03 -22.60
CA ALA A 573 18.14 -12.79 -22.38
C ALA A 573 18.59 -12.19 -23.70
N ILE A 574 18.11 -10.99 -24.01
CA ILE A 574 18.55 -10.23 -25.17
C ILE A 574 19.65 -9.28 -24.74
N GLU A 575 20.90 -9.70 -24.96
CA GLU A 575 22.08 -8.95 -24.53
C GLU A 575 23.14 -8.91 -25.63
N PRO A 576 23.33 -7.73 -26.29
CA PRO A 576 24.37 -7.57 -27.30
C PRO A 576 25.79 -7.64 -26.73
N ASP A 577 26.02 -7.25 -25.47
CA ASP A 577 27.35 -7.23 -24.86
C ASP A 577 27.82 -8.62 -24.38
N ALA A 578 29.02 -9.02 -24.80
CA ALA A 578 29.57 -10.35 -24.50
C ALA A 578 30.07 -10.50 -23.05
N ALA A 579 30.41 -9.40 -22.36
CA ALA A 579 30.81 -9.46 -20.96
C ALA A 579 29.57 -9.63 -20.06
N ALA A 580 28.52 -8.85 -20.30
CA ALA A 580 27.21 -8.97 -19.66
C ALA A 580 26.62 -10.37 -19.85
N ARG A 581 26.65 -10.90 -21.07
CA ARG A 581 26.20 -12.28 -21.37
C ARG A 581 26.87 -13.33 -20.50
N ARG A 582 28.20 -13.24 -20.34
CA ARG A 582 28.94 -14.20 -19.50
C ARG A 582 28.49 -14.17 -18.04
N VAL A 583 28.10 -13.00 -17.52
CA VAL A 583 27.57 -12.88 -16.15
C VAL A 583 26.26 -13.65 -16.01
N VAL A 584 25.33 -13.43 -16.95
CA VAL A 584 24.03 -14.11 -16.96
C VAL A 584 24.18 -15.61 -17.21
N GLU A 585 25.07 -16.05 -18.11
CA GLU A 585 25.39 -17.47 -18.34
C GLU A 585 25.94 -18.16 -17.09
N CYS A 586 26.85 -17.50 -16.36
CA CYS A 586 27.43 -18.05 -15.14
C CYS A 586 26.39 -18.21 -14.03
N ALA A 587 25.47 -17.25 -13.91
CA ALA A 587 24.44 -17.26 -12.88
C ALA A 587 23.25 -18.17 -13.24
N PHE A 588 22.90 -18.24 -14.53
CA PHE A 588 21.68 -18.87 -15.03
C PHE A 588 21.98 -19.73 -16.27
N GLY A 589 22.52 -20.93 -16.05
CA GLY A 589 22.99 -21.81 -17.13
C GLY A 589 21.92 -22.31 -18.12
N SER A 590 20.63 -22.14 -17.82
CA SER A 590 19.50 -22.48 -18.71
C SER A 590 19.02 -21.30 -19.57
N THR A 591 19.74 -20.18 -19.58
CA THR A 591 19.36 -18.97 -20.33
C THR A 591 19.60 -19.14 -21.82
N GLU A 592 18.59 -18.80 -22.63
CA GLU A 592 18.73 -18.71 -24.08
C GLU A 592 19.08 -17.28 -24.48
N PHE A 593 20.23 -17.08 -25.12
CA PHE A 593 20.70 -15.75 -25.50
C PHE A 593 20.37 -15.41 -26.93
N VAL A 594 19.90 -14.18 -27.10
CA VAL A 594 19.62 -13.60 -28.41
C VAL A 594 20.31 -12.24 -28.50
N THR A 595 20.92 -11.92 -29.65
CA THR A 595 21.68 -10.66 -29.80
C THR A 595 20.82 -9.47 -30.19
N SER A 596 19.57 -9.69 -30.63
CA SER A 596 18.64 -8.63 -31.02
C SER A 596 17.18 -9.04 -30.92
N VAL A 597 16.31 -8.09 -30.59
CA VAL A 597 14.85 -8.24 -30.56
C VAL A 597 14.30 -8.68 -31.93
N THR A 598 14.97 -8.32 -33.04
CA THR A 598 14.53 -8.72 -34.39
C THR A 598 14.64 -10.22 -34.64
N MET A 599 15.55 -10.92 -33.94
CA MET A 599 15.67 -12.37 -34.01
C MET A 599 14.52 -13.10 -33.32
N LEU A 600 13.70 -12.39 -32.51
CA LEU A 600 12.43 -12.93 -32.01
C LEU A 600 11.33 -12.93 -33.08
N ARG A 601 11.46 -12.17 -34.19
CA ARG A 601 10.43 -12.11 -35.23
C ARG A 601 10.33 -13.37 -36.08
N SER A 602 11.42 -14.14 -36.19
CA SER A 602 11.42 -15.45 -36.85
C SER A 602 10.85 -16.56 -35.96
N TRP A 603 10.56 -16.27 -34.69
CA TRP A 603 9.93 -17.20 -33.78
C TRP A 603 8.42 -17.09 -33.92
N ARG A 604 7.90 -17.71 -34.99
CA ARG A 604 6.60 -18.37 -34.84
C ARG A 604 6.83 -19.54 -33.88
N LEU A 605 6.71 -19.31 -32.57
CA LEU A 605 6.46 -20.42 -31.65
C LEU A 605 5.28 -21.18 -32.25
N ILE A 606 5.39 -22.51 -32.41
CA ILE A 606 5.09 -23.44 -31.33
C ILE A 606 5.87 -24.74 -31.55
N LYS A 607 6.68 -25.18 -30.57
CA LYS A 607 7.38 -26.47 -30.64
C LYS A 607 6.43 -27.68 -30.54
N ASP A 608 5.16 -27.48 -30.13
CA ASP A 608 4.19 -28.58 -29.91
C ASP A 608 2.75 -28.33 -30.42
N HIS A 609 2.44 -27.23 -31.14
CA HIS A 609 1.08 -26.99 -31.66
C HIS A 609 1.07 -26.45 -33.10
N VAL A 610 0.05 -26.84 -33.87
CA VAL A 610 -0.19 -26.35 -35.23
C VAL A 610 -1.35 -25.34 -35.20
N VAL A 611 -1.13 -24.12 -35.68
CA VAL A 611 -2.20 -23.12 -35.86
C VAL A 611 -2.71 -23.20 -37.30
N ILE A 612 -3.93 -23.70 -37.48
CA ILE A 612 -4.61 -23.79 -38.77
C ILE A 612 -5.52 -22.57 -38.93
N ARG A 613 -5.37 -21.82 -40.04
CA ARG A 613 -6.25 -20.70 -40.39
C ARG A 613 -7.01 -21.06 -41.67
N THR A 614 -8.31 -20.80 -41.69
CA THR A 614 -9.13 -20.99 -42.90
C THR A 614 -8.72 -19.99 -43.98
N GLY A 615 -8.76 -20.41 -45.25
CA GLY A 615 -8.44 -19.55 -46.39
C GLY A 615 -9.44 -18.40 -46.56
N ALA A 616 -9.03 -17.36 -47.30
CA ALA A 616 -9.91 -16.24 -47.63
C ALA A 616 -11.11 -16.70 -48.49
N LEU A 617 -12.27 -16.07 -48.31
CA LEU A 617 -13.47 -16.34 -49.09
C LEU A 617 -13.22 -15.98 -50.57
N ARG A 618 -13.40 -16.94 -51.50
CA ARG A 618 -13.30 -16.71 -52.95
C ARG A 618 -14.54 -17.30 -53.64
N ASN A 619 -15.28 -16.48 -54.39
CA ASN A 619 -16.49 -16.90 -55.13
C ASN A 619 -17.51 -17.66 -54.26
N GLY A 620 -17.73 -17.24 -53.01
CA GLY A 620 -18.67 -17.87 -52.09
C GLY A 620 -18.20 -19.22 -51.51
N LYS A 621 -16.98 -19.66 -51.80
CA LYS A 621 -16.35 -20.86 -51.22
C LYS A 621 -15.11 -20.48 -50.40
N ARG A 622 -14.75 -21.29 -49.41
CA ARG A 622 -13.51 -21.15 -48.63
C ARG A 622 -12.63 -22.37 -48.89
N ASP A 623 -11.32 -22.14 -48.98
CA ASP A 623 -10.36 -23.24 -49.06
C ASP A 623 -10.34 -24.00 -47.72
N SER A 624 -10.43 -25.33 -47.78
CA SER A 624 -10.27 -26.21 -46.62
C SER A 624 -8.80 -26.58 -46.43
N VAL A 625 -8.40 -26.82 -45.19
CA VAL A 625 -7.06 -27.31 -44.85
C VAL A 625 -7.20 -28.74 -44.37
N ARG A 626 -6.46 -29.66 -45.00
CA ARG A 626 -6.40 -31.07 -44.59
C ARG A 626 -4.98 -31.40 -44.15
N ILE A 627 -4.85 -32.01 -42.97
CA ILE A 627 -3.61 -32.60 -42.48
C ILE A 627 -3.77 -34.11 -42.50
N GLN A 628 -2.79 -34.83 -43.03
CA GLN A 628 -2.78 -36.28 -43.08
C GLN A 628 -1.46 -36.80 -42.52
N THR A 629 -1.50 -37.96 -41.87
CA THR A 629 -0.31 -38.65 -41.39
C THR A 629 0.36 -39.37 -42.56
N ASN A 630 1.69 -39.36 -42.63
CA ASN A 630 2.44 -40.11 -43.66
C ASN A 630 2.48 -41.61 -43.38
N LYS A 631 2.27 -42.02 -42.12
CA LYS A 631 2.26 -43.42 -41.69
C LYS A 631 0.81 -43.92 -41.64
N ALA A 632 0.60 -45.13 -42.15
CA ALA A 632 -0.61 -45.93 -41.90
C ALA A 632 -0.32 -46.93 -40.77
N TRP A 633 -1.34 -47.23 -39.96
CA TRP A 633 -1.25 -48.17 -38.85
C TRP A 633 -2.09 -49.41 -39.15
N ASN A 634 -1.56 -50.59 -38.81
CA ASN A 634 -2.28 -51.84 -38.97
C ASN A 634 -3.31 -51.98 -37.83
N PRO A 635 -4.62 -52.06 -38.13
CA PRO A 635 -5.65 -52.18 -37.10
C PRO A 635 -5.53 -53.48 -36.27
N HIS A 636 -4.84 -54.51 -36.79
CA HIS A 636 -4.61 -55.76 -36.05
C HIS A 636 -3.52 -55.68 -34.96
N GLU A 637 -2.67 -54.65 -35.00
CA GLU A 637 -1.57 -54.48 -34.03
C GLU A 637 -1.99 -53.67 -32.79
N GLY A 638 -3.20 -53.11 -32.80
CA GLY A 638 -3.69 -52.19 -31.77
C GLY A 638 -2.96 -50.84 -31.84
N PHE A 639 -3.70 -49.74 -31.75
CA PHE A 639 -3.11 -48.41 -31.75
C PHE A 639 -3.88 -47.48 -30.81
N LEU A 640 -3.18 -46.56 -30.15
CA LEU A 640 -3.76 -45.51 -29.32
C LEU A 640 -3.64 -44.18 -30.05
N VAL A 641 -4.76 -43.49 -30.26
CA VAL A 641 -4.80 -42.13 -30.79
C VAL A 641 -5.21 -41.19 -29.67
N ALA A 642 -4.34 -40.25 -29.33
CA ALA A 642 -4.65 -39.17 -28.40
C ALA A 642 -4.55 -37.83 -29.13
N MET A 643 -5.66 -37.11 -29.22
CA MET A 643 -5.69 -35.75 -29.78
C MET A 643 -6.03 -34.77 -28.66
N LYS A 644 -5.15 -33.78 -28.45
CA LYS A 644 -5.40 -32.66 -27.53
C LYS A 644 -5.58 -31.39 -28.35
N TYR A 645 -6.71 -30.73 -28.19
CA TYR A 645 -7.00 -29.44 -28.81
C TYR A 645 -7.30 -28.40 -27.74
N ARG A 646 -6.86 -27.16 -27.96
CA ARG A 646 -7.14 -26.02 -27.05
C ARG A 646 -8.45 -25.33 -27.39
N HIS A 647 -8.80 -25.27 -28.66
CA HIS A 647 -10.02 -24.66 -29.17
C HIS A 647 -10.39 -25.30 -30.51
N VAL A 648 -11.67 -25.62 -30.69
CA VAL A 648 -12.21 -26.13 -31.95
C VAL A 648 -13.24 -25.11 -32.44
N PRO A 649 -13.10 -24.56 -33.65
CA PRO A 649 -14.02 -23.54 -34.14
C PRO A 649 -15.41 -24.14 -34.38
N TYR A 650 -16.46 -23.37 -34.11
CA TYR A 650 -17.86 -23.78 -34.25
C TYR A 650 -18.65 -22.66 -34.93
N GLY A 651 -19.64 -23.00 -35.74
CA GLY A 651 -20.50 -22.04 -36.42
C GLY A 651 -20.80 -22.41 -37.88
N ALA A 652 -21.84 -21.80 -38.44
CA ALA A 652 -22.20 -21.92 -39.84
C ALA A 652 -21.00 -21.74 -40.81
N GLY A 653 -20.79 -22.72 -41.69
CA GLY A 653 -19.71 -22.71 -42.68
C GLY A 653 -18.35 -23.20 -42.15
N VAL A 654 -18.30 -23.77 -40.94
CA VAL A 654 -17.12 -24.41 -40.37
C VAL A 654 -17.42 -25.90 -40.16
N TRP A 655 -16.44 -26.77 -40.46
CA TRP A 655 -16.54 -28.21 -40.22
C TRP A 655 -15.17 -28.74 -39.80
N PRO A 656 -14.72 -28.50 -38.55
CA PRO A 656 -13.54 -29.17 -38.05
C PRO A 656 -13.88 -30.64 -37.84
N ALA A 657 -13.01 -31.51 -38.35
CA ALA A 657 -13.17 -32.94 -38.23
C ALA A 657 -11.82 -33.63 -37.94
N PHE A 658 -11.88 -34.72 -37.18
CA PHE A 658 -10.77 -35.65 -36.94
C PHE A 658 -11.29 -37.07 -37.05
N TRP A 659 -10.77 -37.81 -38.02
CA TRP A 659 -11.27 -39.11 -38.39
C TRP A 659 -10.15 -40.02 -38.89
N THR A 660 -10.45 -41.32 -38.97
CA THR A 660 -9.56 -42.33 -39.52
C THR A 660 -9.96 -42.66 -40.95
N MET A 661 -8.98 -42.89 -41.83
CA MET A 661 -9.26 -43.28 -43.21
C MET A 661 -8.31 -44.41 -43.62
N CYS A 662 -8.84 -45.40 -44.32
CA CYS A 662 -8.04 -46.47 -44.89
C CYS A 662 -7.45 -46.05 -46.25
N SER A 663 -6.14 -46.18 -46.43
CA SER A 663 -5.46 -45.86 -47.69
C SER A 663 -5.71 -46.89 -48.81
N ASP A 664 -6.06 -48.12 -48.44
CA ASP A 664 -5.94 -49.28 -49.33
C ASP A 664 -7.28 -49.72 -49.96
N TYR A 665 -8.39 -49.11 -49.55
CA TYR A 665 -9.74 -49.44 -50.02
C TYR A 665 -10.55 -48.17 -50.32
N THR A 666 -11.45 -48.25 -51.30
CA THR A 666 -12.37 -47.15 -51.61
C THR A 666 -13.42 -47.01 -50.52
N TRP A 667 -13.61 -45.81 -49.97
CA TRP A 667 -14.68 -45.53 -49.01
C TRP A 667 -16.07 -46.01 -49.52
N PRO A 668 -16.91 -46.65 -48.68
CA PRO A 668 -16.70 -47.00 -47.27
C PRO A 668 -16.08 -48.40 -47.04
N LYS A 669 -15.53 -49.06 -48.08
CA LYS A 669 -14.99 -50.44 -47.99
C LYS A 669 -13.89 -50.61 -46.93
N GLY A 670 -13.07 -49.58 -46.73
CA GLY A 670 -11.98 -49.61 -45.76
C GLY A 670 -12.37 -49.24 -44.34
N GLY A 671 -13.63 -48.88 -44.11
CA GLY A 671 -14.11 -48.30 -42.86
C GLY A 671 -13.62 -46.87 -42.61
N GLU A 672 -14.35 -46.14 -41.78
CA GLU A 672 -13.98 -44.82 -41.25
C GLU A 672 -14.55 -44.68 -39.83
N LEU A 673 -13.73 -44.21 -38.91
CA LEU A 673 -14.14 -43.78 -37.57
C LEU A 673 -13.96 -42.28 -37.47
N ASP A 674 -15.08 -41.57 -37.34
CA ASP A 674 -15.15 -40.16 -37.03
C ASP A 674 -15.04 -39.97 -35.52
N ILE A 675 -13.93 -39.38 -35.08
CA ILE A 675 -13.60 -39.19 -33.67
C ILE A 675 -14.12 -37.82 -33.20
N LEU A 676 -14.08 -36.82 -34.08
CA LEU A 676 -14.61 -35.49 -33.84
C LEU A 676 -15.18 -34.91 -35.13
N GLU A 677 -16.40 -34.37 -35.10
CA GLU A 677 -17.06 -33.65 -36.19
C GLU A 677 -18.01 -32.58 -35.66
N PHE A 678 -17.70 -31.30 -35.89
CA PHE A 678 -18.62 -30.19 -35.64
C PHE A 678 -19.14 -29.61 -36.95
N ALA A 679 -20.09 -30.29 -37.58
CA ALA A 679 -20.65 -29.83 -38.86
C ALA A 679 -21.55 -28.60 -38.64
N ASN A 680 -21.04 -27.40 -38.97
CA ASN A 680 -21.72 -26.12 -38.78
C ASN A 680 -22.07 -25.85 -37.31
N ASP A 681 -23.37 -25.80 -37.02
CA ASP A 681 -23.95 -25.57 -35.70
C ASP A 681 -24.38 -26.89 -35.01
N GLN A 682 -23.93 -28.04 -35.53
CA GLN A 682 -24.21 -29.33 -34.92
C GLN A 682 -23.19 -29.65 -33.81
N PRO A 683 -23.63 -30.27 -32.70
CA PRO A 683 -22.73 -30.79 -31.67
C PRO A 683 -21.82 -31.89 -32.24
N ASN A 684 -20.76 -32.23 -31.52
CA ASN A 684 -19.81 -33.26 -31.94
C ASN A 684 -20.52 -34.58 -32.27
N LEU A 685 -20.30 -35.11 -33.46
CA LEU A 685 -20.77 -36.44 -33.86
C LEU A 685 -19.58 -37.40 -33.91
N MET A 686 -19.70 -38.53 -33.22
CA MET A 686 -18.81 -39.67 -33.38
C MET A 686 -19.56 -40.74 -34.17
N THR A 687 -19.02 -41.13 -35.32
CA THR A 687 -19.68 -42.11 -36.20
C THR A 687 -18.69 -43.16 -36.71
N PHE A 688 -19.23 -44.34 -37.03
CA PHE A 688 -18.48 -45.43 -37.66
C PHE A 688 -19.14 -45.74 -39.00
N HIS A 689 -18.42 -45.55 -40.10
CA HIS A 689 -18.85 -45.93 -41.43
C HIS A 689 -18.27 -47.30 -41.77
N THR A 690 -19.13 -48.25 -42.11
CA THR A 690 -18.75 -49.63 -42.47
C THR A 690 -19.60 -50.10 -43.66
N LEU A 691 -19.30 -51.29 -44.19
CA LEU A 691 -20.12 -51.95 -45.20
C LEU A 691 -21.10 -52.94 -44.57
N GLY A 692 -22.36 -52.90 -45.01
CA GLY A 692 -23.37 -53.88 -44.64
C GLY A 692 -23.87 -53.75 -43.19
N ASP A 693 -24.86 -54.58 -42.83
CA ASP A 693 -25.68 -54.51 -41.61
C ASP A 693 -24.90 -54.71 -40.29
N CYS A 694 -24.00 -53.77 -39.98
CA CYS A 694 -23.28 -53.72 -38.71
C CYS A 694 -24.20 -53.12 -37.63
N ALA A 695 -25.07 -53.95 -37.06
CA ALA A 695 -25.89 -53.58 -35.91
C ALA A 695 -25.15 -53.86 -34.60
N VAL A 696 -24.91 -52.83 -33.79
CA VAL A 696 -24.45 -53.00 -32.41
C VAL A 696 -25.61 -53.57 -31.59
N SER A 697 -25.45 -54.76 -31.01
CA SER A 697 -26.50 -55.38 -30.19
C SER A 697 -26.81 -54.51 -28.97
N SER A 698 -28.04 -54.01 -28.88
CA SER A 698 -28.55 -53.15 -27.80
C SER A 698 -28.27 -53.62 -26.36
N PRO A 699 -28.24 -54.93 -26.02
CA PRO A 699 -27.93 -55.38 -24.66
C PRO A 699 -26.50 -55.08 -24.19
N LYS A 700 -25.53 -55.04 -25.12
CA LYS A 700 -24.13 -54.74 -24.79
C LYS A 700 -23.86 -53.25 -24.61
N LEU A 701 -24.63 -52.38 -25.29
CA LEU A 701 -24.51 -50.93 -25.11
C LEU A 701 -24.99 -50.52 -23.71
N GLN A 702 -26.06 -51.13 -23.20
CA GLN A 702 -26.65 -50.81 -21.89
C GLN A 702 -25.80 -51.21 -20.67
N GLN A 703 -24.86 -52.16 -20.80
CA GLN A 703 -23.96 -52.53 -19.69
C GLN A 703 -22.87 -51.49 -19.40
N CYS A 704 -22.57 -50.59 -20.34
CA CYS A 704 -21.47 -49.63 -20.23
C CYS A 704 -21.93 -48.17 -20.04
N THR A 705 -23.23 -47.91 -19.96
CA THR A 705 -23.79 -46.55 -19.80
C THR A 705 -24.41 -46.37 -18.41
N PRO A 706 -24.12 -45.29 -17.66
CA PRO A 706 -24.84 -44.98 -16.43
C PRO A 706 -26.34 -44.73 -16.70
N PRO A 707 -27.24 -44.89 -15.70
CA PRO A 707 -28.69 -45.10 -15.90
C PRO A 707 -29.52 -43.93 -16.45
N TYR A 708 -28.92 -42.85 -16.94
CA TYR A 708 -29.64 -41.59 -17.24
C TYR A 708 -29.94 -41.29 -18.71
N TYR A 709 -29.63 -42.18 -19.64
CA TYR A 709 -29.85 -41.92 -21.07
C TYR A 709 -30.49 -43.11 -21.80
N ALA A 710 -31.81 -43.17 -21.76
CA ALA A 710 -32.59 -43.95 -22.72
C ALA A 710 -33.10 -42.99 -23.81
N LEU A 711 -32.67 -43.18 -25.06
CA LEU A 711 -33.27 -42.52 -26.22
C LEU A 711 -33.71 -43.54 -27.27
N ASN A 712 -34.89 -43.26 -27.80
CA ASN A 712 -35.65 -44.00 -28.79
C ASN A 712 -34.86 -44.20 -30.10
N ALA A 713 -35.07 -45.37 -30.70
CA ALA A 713 -34.57 -45.76 -32.01
C ALA A 713 -35.36 -45.12 -33.16
N PHE A 714 -34.66 -44.69 -34.21
CA PHE A 714 -35.17 -44.65 -35.60
C PHE A 714 -34.07 -45.09 -36.58
N PRO A 715 -34.42 -45.68 -37.74
CA PRO A 715 -33.54 -46.57 -38.49
C PRO A 715 -32.88 -45.88 -39.69
N VAL A 716 -31.60 -45.52 -39.54
CA VAL A 716 -30.58 -45.49 -40.61
C VAL A 716 -29.27 -45.86 -39.89
N CYS A 717 -28.43 -46.73 -40.47
CA CYS A 717 -27.26 -47.30 -39.78
C CYS A 717 -26.13 -46.26 -39.61
N THR A 718 -26.34 -45.30 -38.71
CA THR A 718 -25.38 -44.34 -38.20
C THR A 718 -25.51 -44.41 -36.68
N THR A 719 -24.54 -45.04 -36.01
CA THR A 719 -24.57 -45.12 -34.55
C THR A 719 -24.01 -43.80 -34.01
N VAL A 720 -24.88 -42.88 -33.63
CA VAL A 720 -24.51 -41.56 -33.08
C VAL A 720 -24.37 -41.67 -31.56
N LEU A 721 -23.15 -41.56 -31.04
CA LEU A 721 -22.91 -41.41 -29.60
C LEU A 721 -22.89 -39.92 -29.23
N HIS A 722 -23.91 -39.46 -28.48
CA HIS A 722 -23.90 -38.12 -27.88
C HIS A 722 -23.15 -38.16 -26.54
N SER A 723 -22.12 -37.33 -26.37
CA SER A 723 -21.38 -37.19 -25.11
C SER A 723 -21.40 -35.74 -24.64
N PRO A 724 -21.88 -35.43 -23.42
CA PRO A 724 -21.56 -34.19 -22.72
C PRO A 724 -20.20 -34.35 -22.02
N ALA A 725 -19.17 -33.62 -22.46
CA ALA A 725 -17.84 -33.72 -21.87
C ALA A 725 -17.73 -33.00 -20.52
N TYR A 726 -17.67 -33.79 -19.43
CA TYR A 726 -16.88 -33.50 -18.22
C TYR A 726 -16.07 -34.76 -17.90
N THR A 727 -14.75 -34.63 -17.81
CA THR A 727 -13.84 -35.72 -17.44
C THR A 727 -13.90 -35.94 -15.91
N LYS A 728 -14.33 -37.12 -15.47
CA LYS A 728 -14.00 -37.64 -14.14
C LYS A 728 -13.17 -38.92 -14.30
N ILE A 729 -11.95 -38.86 -13.79
CA ILE A 729 -11.08 -40.00 -13.54
C ILE A 729 -11.82 -40.92 -12.57
N LEU A 730 -12.07 -42.17 -12.95
CA LEU A 730 -12.52 -43.21 -12.04
C LEU A 730 -11.46 -44.31 -11.97
N ASP A 731 -10.78 -44.29 -10.83
CA ASP A 731 -10.06 -45.39 -10.23
C ASP A 731 -11.05 -46.55 -9.98
N VAL A 732 -10.70 -47.76 -10.41
CA VAL A 732 -11.45 -48.98 -10.07
C VAL A 732 -10.46 -50.03 -9.58
N SER A 733 -10.23 -50.03 -8.27
CA SER A 733 -9.94 -51.27 -7.57
C SER A 733 -11.26 -52.05 -7.42
N MET A 734 -11.26 -53.36 -7.65
CA MET A 734 -11.79 -54.29 -6.66
C MET A 734 -11.36 -55.72 -6.95
N ASP A 735 -10.83 -56.31 -5.89
CA ASP A 735 -10.66 -57.73 -5.63
C ASP A 735 -11.82 -58.61 -6.12
N LYS A 736 -11.51 -59.86 -6.49
CA LYS A 736 -11.91 -61.05 -5.71
C LYS A 736 -11.17 -62.33 -6.17
N PRO A 737 -11.12 -63.37 -5.29
CA PRO A 737 -10.04 -64.35 -5.23
C PRO A 737 -10.34 -65.67 -5.94
N CYS A 738 -9.30 -66.41 -6.34
CA CYS A 738 -9.24 -67.87 -6.18
C CYS A 738 -7.82 -68.44 -6.40
N SER A 739 -7.24 -68.90 -5.29
CA SER A 739 -6.52 -70.17 -5.09
C SER A 739 -5.31 -70.61 -5.95
N ARG A 740 -4.23 -70.88 -5.19
CA ARG A 740 -3.16 -71.90 -5.38
C ARG A 740 -2.15 -71.65 -6.52
N TYR A 741 -0.92 -71.31 -6.16
CA TYR A 741 0.17 -72.29 -5.93
C TYR A 741 1.35 -71.62 -5.22
N CYS A 742 1.86 -72.30 -4.20
CA CYS A 742 3.09 -72.00 -3.47
C CYS A 742 4.27 -72.66 -4.23
N VAL A 743 5.45 -72.04 -4.30
CA VAL A 743 6.78 -72.65 -4.01
C VAL A 743 7.89 -71.57 -3.99
N LYS A 744 8.46 -71.38 -2.79
CA LYS A 744 9.85 -71.10 -2.36
C LYS A 744 10.92 -70.54 -3.32
N GLY A 745 11.72 -69.61 -2.78
CA GLY A 745 13.18 -69.74 -2.75
C GLY A 745 14.03 -68.45 -2.70
N GLN A 746 14.51 -68.09 -1.48
CA GLN A 746 15.87 -67.62 -1.09
C GLN A 746 16.59 -66.52 -1.92
N GLY A 747 17.33 -65.54 -1.39
CA GLY A 747 17.87 -65.21 -0.06
C GLY A 747 18.62 -63.85 -0.16
N THR A 748 18.49 -62.99 0.85
CA THR A 748 19.55 -62.56 1.82
C THR A 748 20.68 -61.64 1.34
N ALA A 749 20.76 -60.49 2.03
CA ALA A 749 21.96 -59.81 2.58
C ALA A 749 22.79 -58.80 1.74
N SER A 750 22.58 -57.51 2.04
CA SER A 750 23.52 -56.53 2.65
C SER A 750 24.97 -56.25 2.12
N PRO A 751 25.53 -55.05 2.43
CA PRO A 751 26.38 -54.22 1.55
C PRO A 751 27.87 -54.24 1.91
N LEU A 752 28.77 -53.66 1.07
CA LEU A 752 30.11 -53.17 1.50
C LEU A 752 30.91 -52.36 0.43
N ARG A 753 31.36 -51.16 0.87
CA ARG A 753 32.66 -50.45 0.72
C ARG A 753 33.49 -50.35 -0.60
N ARG A 754 33.83 -49.08 -0.89
CA ARG A 754 35.15 -48.44 -1.20
C ARG A 754 36.23 -49.24 -1.96
N HIS A 755 36.75 -48.66 -3.06
CA HIS A 755 38.19 -48.48 -3.30
C HIS A 755 38.49 -47.39 -4.36
N ALA A 756 39.66 -46.78 -4.26
CA ALA A 756 40.14 -45.57 -4.94
C ALA A 756 41.17 -45.92 -6.08
N PRO A 757 41.99 -45.00 -6.64
CA PRO A 757 42.17 -44.77 -8.10
C PRO A 757 43.58 -45.15 -8.65
N PRO A 758 43.91 -44.79 -9.90
CA PRO A 758 45.26 -44.27 -10.22
C PRO A 758 45.20 -43.04 -11.17
N LYS A 759 45.84 -41.88 -10.88
CA LYS A 759 47.25 -41.45 -11.03
C LYS A 759 47.85 -41.34 -12.45
N ARG A 760 48.02 -40.07 -12.86
CA ARG A 760 49.17 -39.38 -13.52
C ARG A 760 49.63 -39.78 -14.94
N SER A 761 49.62 -38.77 -15.84
CA SER A 761 50.81 -38.33 -16.60
C SER A 761 50.64 -36.92 -17.20
N LYS A 762 51.53 -35.99 -16.83
CA LYS A 762 52.01 -34.79 -17.58
C LYS A 762 53.41 -35.17 -18.14
N PRO A 763 54.02 -34.54 -19.18
CA PRO A 763 54.18 -33.08 -19.28
C PRO A 763 54.38 -32.38 -20.68
N GLN A 764 54.18 -31.05 -20.68
CA GLN A 764 54.95 -29.97 -21.37
C GLN A 764 54.95 -29.85 -22.94
N PRO A 765 55.47 -28.74 -23.55
CA PRO A 765 54.99 -27.34 -23.53
C PRO A 765 55.06 -26.63 -24.93
N ARG A 766 54.57 -25.38 -25.08
CA ARG A 766 55.04 -24.27 -25.98
C ARG A 766 53.91 -23.22 -26.11
N GLN A 767 54.03 -22.03 -25.52
CA GLN A 767 54.68 -20.79 -26.01
C GLN A 767 53.98 -20.08 -27.18
N THR A 768 53.54 -18.84 -26.89
CA THR A 768 53.48 -17.60 -27.72
C THR A 768 52.56 -17.60 -28.96
N GLN A 769 51.79 -16.56 -29.28
CA GLN A 769 51.90 -15.11 -29.01
C GLN A 769 50.65 -14.52 -28.37
#